data_AF-A0A444UV77-F1
#
_entry.id   AF-A0A444UV77-F1
#
_cell.length_a   1.000
_cell.length_b   1.000
_cell.length_c   1.000
_cell.angle_alpha   90.00
_cell.angle_beta   90.00
_cell.angle_gamma   90.00
#
_symmetry.space_group_name_H-M   'P 1'
#
loop_
_entity.id
_entity.type
_entity.pdbx_description
1 polymer ?
#
loop_
_entity_poly.entity_id
_entity_poly.type
_entity_poly.pdbx_seq_one_letter_code
_entity_poly.pdbx_strand_id
1 'polypeptide(L)'
;MAKNSLDGSKEDLSKVADVELLKWSKDDLIKRLRKAENEKMNLMVEHGNMMKDVNKRLQVHLHEIRGLKEINQKLQDDNHEFRELCCFLDDDRQKGKKLTREWQRFGRYTASVMWKEVGGYQQKLKELEAKQQTVMRDNMELKEIILMLDEDRNGAGSRSSIDSQSSLTNLNGGSSTLRDVGDGSSTSSTGSAGSPDHQHKHLHHKPGETKIGTIRRSMDDLAASHHHRSIPNGLNEFGTPFPGFTEIRKTAVKGTVAGKLVGGNMSVLYIVVQFAGCAFLFVSLLLLGSFAAYCLYVQYIHMKFDHIPGPPRDSNGKYVLMFTCSFLLGHGPALNKAMEGYKVVHDKFLEWTETYGPVYRVNVLHRVMLLVSSPDAVKEYLMSPKYPKDPYTYNLLFNLFGKRYLKGMMGVFNEKAECLMEKLEEKTESQTPVSMHFMVNCVTLDVIAKVAFGMDLNLLDESETPFPHAISTCLKGMTQYIQNPYMMYMPWHWKFVKEVEDSAELLRKTGKECIEKRKRAVKNGEEVPDDILTQILKSAEQEGDYDDEVMLDNFITFFIAGQETTANQLSFTIMELTRQPEIIKKLRVEVDDVIGSKRDIDYEDLGKLTYLSQVLKESLRIYPPAPGTSRWIPEDTVIEGIHIPGGISATFNTYIMGRMEKFFKDPLKFDPERFHPDAPKPYYCYFPFTLGHRSCLGQTFSQMEAKVVMAKLLQRFEFLLVPGQTFKIMDTGTLRPRDGVVCTVKSRVTNCKGNT
;
A
#
# COMPACT_ATOMS: atom_id res chain seq x y z
N MET A 1 -52.86 22.52 32.91
CA MET A 1 -54.08 23.33 33.12
C MET A 1 -55.18 22.43 33.64
N ALA A 2 -55.74 22.73 34.81
CA ALA A 2 -57.07 22.32 35.27
C ALA A 2 -57.40 23.23 36.47
N LYS A 3 -58.64 23.70 36.62
CA LYS A 3 -59.01 24.68 37.65
C LYS A 3 -60.38 24.32 38.24
N ASN A 4 -60.54 24.54 39.54
CA ASN A 4 -61.79 24.45 40.32
C ASN A 4 -62.46 23.07 40.42
N SER A 5 -62.36 22.45 41.59
CA SER A 5 -63.52 21.75 42.18
C SER A 5 -63.55 21.97 43.70
N LEU A 6 -64.28 23.02 44.08
CA LEU A 6 -64.95 23.24 45.36
C LEU A 6 -64.17 22.94 46.66
N ASP A 7 -63.84 24.05 47.30
CA ASP A 7 -63.83 24.22 48.76
C ASP A 7 -64.84 23.32 49.49
N GLY A 8 -64.34 22.66 50.53
CA GLY A 8 -65.05 21.71 51.37
C GLY A 8 -64.12 21.35 52.51
N SER A 9 -64.40 21.88 53.70
CA SER A 9 -63.53 21.73 54.87
C SER A 9 -63.14 20.28 55.10
N LYS A 10 -61.82 20.01 55.20
CA LYS A 10 -61.34 18.75 55.77
C LYS A 10 -61.72 18.73 57.25
N GLU A 11 -62.90 18.19 57.53
CA GLU A 11 -63.33 17.80 58.88
C GLU A 11 -62.34 16.75 59.38
N ASP A 12 -61.33 17.23 60.09
CA ASP A 12 -60.33 16.41 60.75
C ASP A 12 -61.00 15.69 61.91
N LEU A 13 -61.45 14.46 61.64
CA LEU A 13 -62.18 13.62 62.60
C LEU A 13 -61.43 13.37 63.91
N SER A 14 -60.11 13.61 63.95
CA SER A 14 -59.31 13.58 65.20
C SER A 14 -59.56 14.76 66.14
N LYS A 15 -60.30 15.80 65.69
CA LYS A 15 -60.60 17.04 66.44
C LYS A 15 -62.09 17.20 66.79
N VAL A 16 -62.94 16.24 66.38
CA VAL A 16 -64.36 16.23 66.75
C VAL A 16 -64.49 15.60 68.14
N ALA A 17 -65.15 16.29 69.07
CA ALA A 17 -65.35 15.76 70.42
C ALA A 17 -66.40 14.63 70.43
N ASP A 18 -66.23 13.64 71.32
CA ASP A 18 -67.13 12.48 71.44
C ASP A 18 -68.61 12.88 71.64
N VAL A 19 -68.83 14.00 72.33
CA VAL A 19 -70.16 14.59 72.60
C VAL A 19 -70.86 15.09 71.32
N GLU A 20 -70.12 15.33 70.23
CA GLU A 20 -70.67 15.67 68.92
C GLU A 20 -70.84 14.45 68.01
N LEU A 21 -69.92 13.49 68.08
CA LEU A 21 -70.05 12.20 67.39
C LEU A 21 -71.34 11.46 67.81
N LEU A 22 -71.72 11.56 69.09
CA LEU A 22 -72.97 11.02 69.64
C LEU A 22 -74.26 11.69 69.11
N LYS A 23 -74.17 12.81 68.39
CA LYS A 23 -75.34 13.51 67.80
C LYS A 23 -75.62 13.13 66.34
N TRP A 24 -74.72 12.40 65.68
CA TRP A 24 -74.85 12.07 64.26
C TRP A 24 -75.65 10.79 64.04
N SER A 25 -76.34 10.68 62.89
CA SER A 25 -77.03 9.45 62.54
C SER A 25 -76.03 8.34 62.19
N LYS A 26 -76.46 7.08 62.32
CA LYS A 26 -75.66 5.91 61.94
C LYS A 26 -75.23 5.98 60.47
N ASP A 27 -76.09 6.47 59.59
CA ASP A 27 -75.82 6.55 58.15
C ASP A 27 -74.87 7.71 57.80
N ASP A 28 -74.95 8.84 58.53
CA ASP A 28 -73.98 9.93 58.39
C ASP A 28 -72.57 9.50 58.85
N LEU A 29 -72.48 8.76 59.96
CA LEU A 29 -71.22 8.17 60.44
C LEU A 29 -70.62 7.20 59.40
N ILE A 30 -71.43 6.30 58.83
CA ILE A 30 -70.99 5.37 57.77
C ILE A 30 -70.54 6.13 56.51
N LYS A 31 -71.26 7.18 56.11
CA LYS A 31 -70.94 8.01 54.95
C LYS A 31 -69.64 8.80 55.13
N ARG A 32 -69.41 9.34 56.34
CA ARG A 32 -68.17 10.05 56.72
C ARG A 32 -66.98 9.09 56.82
N LEU A 33 -67.15 7.90 57.41
CA LEU A 33 -66.12 6.86 57.45
C LEU A 33 -65.67 6.46 56.05
N ARG A 34 -66.61 6.10 55.15
CA ARG A 34 -66.29 5.72 53.76
C ARG A 34 -65.59 6.83 52.97
N LYS A 35 -65.89 8.11 53.26
CA LYS A 35 -65.17 9.26 52.68
C LYS A 35 -63.71 9.29 53.15
N ALA A 36 -63.48 9.14 54.46
CA ALA A 36 -62.12 9.10 55.03
C ALA A 36 -61.32 7.87 54.56
N GLU A 37 -61.95 6.71 54.40
CA GLU A 37 -61.34 5.50 53.84
C GLU A 37 -60.90 5.71 52.37
N ASN A 38 -61.75 6.32 51.53
CA ASN A 38 -61.40 6.65 50.16
C ASN A 38 -60.30 7.73 50.07
N GLU A 39 -60.34 8.76 50.92
CA GLU A 39 -59.27 9.77 50.97
C GLU A 39 -57.92 9.14 51.39
N LYS A 40 -57.93 8.24 52.37
CA LYS A 40 -56.74 7.46 52.78
C LYS A 40 -56.25 6.55 51.65
N MET A 41 -57.15 5.86 50.94
CA MET A 41 -56.80 5.00 49.81
C MET A 41 -56.12 5.79 48.69
N ASN A 42 -56.68 6.95 48.33
CA ASN A 42 -56.11 7.83 47.31
C ASN A 42 -54.71 8.33 47.71
N LEU A 43 -54.51 8.78 48.96
CA LEU A 43 -53.20 9.20 49.47
C LEU A 43 -52.18 8.06 49.45
N MET A 44 -52.59 6.81 49.72
CA MET A 44 -51.70 5.64 49.61
C MET A 44 -51.30 5.36 48.14
N VAL A 45 -52.21 5.56 47.19
CA VAL A 45 -51.93 5.42 45.75
C VAL A 45 -51.00 6.55 45.26
N GLU A 46 -51.23 7.80 45.66
CA GLU A 46 -50.36 8.94 45.35
C GLU A 46 -48.95 8.73 45.91
N HIS A 47 -48.82 8.32 47.18
CA HIS A 47 -47.53 7.98 47.79
C HIS A 47 -46.82 6.83 47.06
N GLY A 48 -47.57 5.77 46.68
CA GLY A 48 -47.03 4.65 45.90
C GLY A 48 -46.53 5.07 44.51
N ASN A 49 -47.20 6.01 43.86
CA ASN A 49 -46.77 6.56 42.56
C ASN A 49 -45.58 7.51 42.70
N MET A 50 -45.55 8.35 43.74
CA MET A 50 -44.41 9.20 44.07
C MET A 50 -43.14 8.38 44.31
N MET A 51 -43.24 7.29 45.08
CA MET A 51 -42.10 6.40 45.35
C MET A 51 -41.59 5.68 44.08
N LYS A 52 -42.48 5.35 43.13
CA LYS A 52 -42.07 4.81 41.82
C LYS A 52 -41.28 5.84 41.01
N ASP A 53 -41.70 7.10 40.98
CA ASP A 53 -40.99 8.15 40.24
C ASP A 53 -39.64 8.50 40.88
N VAL A 54 -39.58 8.57 42.22
CA VAL A 54 -38.30 8.71 42.96
C VAL A 54 -37.34 7.57 42.63
N ASN A 55 -37.80 6.32 42.67
CA ASN A 55 -36.98 5.16 42.28
C ASN A 55 -36.55 5.22 40.81
N LYS A 56 -37.40 5.68 39.90
CA LYS A 56 -37.05 5.84 38.47
C LYS A 56 -35.94 6.87 38.27
N ARG A 57 -36.04 8.04 38.93
CA ARG A 57 -34.99 9.09 38.90
C ARG A 57 -33.68 8.60 39.51
N LEU A 58 -33.75 7.87 40.63
CA LEU A 58 -32.57 7.28 41.27
C LEU A 58 -31.83 6.29 40.35
N GLN A 59 -32.54 5.47 39.59
CA GLN A 59 -31.92 4.57 38.60
C GLN A 59 -31.25 5.32 37.45
N VAL A 60 -31.82 6.43 36.97
CA VAL A 60 -31.17 7.30 35.96
C VAL A 60 -29.87 7.87 36.51
N HIS A 61 -29.88 8.48 37.70
CA HIS A 61 -28.65 9.01 38.31
C HIS A 61 -27.61 7.92 38.62
N LEU A 62 -28.03 6.71 39.00
CA LEU A 62 -27.11 5.58 39.17
C LEU A 62 -26.48 5.10 37.85
N HIS A 63 -27.15 5.31 36.70
CA HIS A 63 -26.59 5.04 35.38
C HIS A 63 -25.61 6.16 34.96
N GLU A 64 -25.99 7.43 35.14
CA GLU A 64 -25.11 8.59 34.90
C GLU A 64 -23.81 8.50 35.72
N ILE A 65 -23.88 8.11 36.99
CA ILE A 65 -22.71 7.91 37.87
C ILE A 65 -21.78 6.79 37.35
N ARG A 66 -22.31 5.74 36.70
CA ARG A 66 -21.48 4.69 36.08
C ARG A 66 -20.77 5.22 34.85
N GLY A 67 -21.49 5.87 33.93
CA GLY A 67 -20.88 6.48 32.74
C GLY A 67 -19.82 7.53 33.09
N LEU A 68 -20.06 8.38 34.10
CA LEU A 68 -19.05 9.32 34.62
C LEU A 68 -17.83 8.61 35.23
N LYS A 69 -18.02 7.46 35.89
CA LYS A 69 -16.90 6.65 36.41
C LYS A 69 -16.08 6.03 35.27
N GLU A 70 -16.72 5.53 34.23
CA GLU A 70 -16.07 4.96 33.03
C GLU A 70 -15.29 6.02 32.26
N ILE A 71 -15.85 7.23 32.08
CA ILE A 71 -15.16 8.39 31.48
C ILE A 71 -13.96 8.82 32.34
N ASN A 72 -14.11 8.86 33.67
CA ASN A 72 -13.01 9.21 34.57
C ASN A 72 -11.89 8.16 34.56
N GLN A 73 -12.23 6.85 34.51
CA GLN A 73 -11.24 5.79 34.34
C GLN A 73 -10.48 5.95 33.02
N LYS A 74 -11.20 6.14 31.90
CA LYS A 74 -10.58 6.41 30.60
C LYS A 74 -9.62 7.61 30.66
N LEU A 75 -10.03 8.72 31.28
CA LEU A 75 -9.17 9.89 31.43
C LEU A 75 -7.93 9.63 32.30
N GLN A 76 -7.99 8.72 33.27
CA GLN A 76 -6.83 8.31 34.07
C GLN A 76 -5.89 7.41 33.28
N ASP A 77 -6.43 6.45 32.52
CA ASP A 77 -5.68 5.54 31.66
C ASP A 77 -4.96 6.31 30.53
N ASP A 78 -5.69 7.21 29.84
CA ASP A 78 -5.15 8.07 28.78
C ASP A 78 -4.04 9.00 29.36
N ASN A 79 -4.19 9.51 30.59
CA ASN A 79 -3.14 10.27 31.29
C ASN A 79 -1.91 9.42 31.67
N HIS A 80 -2.06 8.11 31.86
CA HIS A 80 -0.94 7.20 32.07
C HIS A 80 -0.14 7.00 30.77
N GLU A 81 -0.83 6.73 29.66
CA GLU A 81 -0.21 6.57 28.35
C GLU A 81 0.51 7.86 27.90
N PHE A 82 -0.06 9.05 28.14
CA PHE A 82 0.64 10.32 27.91
C PHE A 82 1.92 10.49 28.74
N ARG A 83 1.98 9.98 29.97
CA ARG A 83 3.20 10.02 30.81
C ARG A 83 4.27 9.07 30.29
N GLU A 84 3.91 7.85 29.91
CA GLU A 84 4.83 6.89 29.30
C GLU A 84 5.38 7.42 27.97
N LEU A 85 4.53 8.02 27.12
CA LEU A 85 4.93 8.66 25.88
C LEU A 85 5.88 9.84 26.12
N CYS A 86 5.61 10.69 27.11
CA CYS A 86 6.52 11.77 27.49
C CYS A 86 7.89 11.23 27.95
N CYS A 87 7.91 10.18 28.76
CA CYS A 87 9.16 9.54 29.19
C CYS A 87 9.93 8.96 27.99
N PHE A 88 9.26 8.25 27.09
CA PHE A 88 9.86 7.70 25.87
C PHE A 88 10.46 8.78 24.97
N LEU A 89 9.71 9.88 24.74
CA LEU A 89 10.17 11.00 23.92
C LEU A 89 11.37 11.73 24.55
N ASP A 90 11.44 11.84 25.87
CA ASP A 90 12.60 12.44 26.53
C ASP A 90 13.83 11.52 26.50
N ASP A 91 13.61 10.20 26.59
CA ASP A 91 14.64 9.18 26.47
C ASP A 91 15.23 9.14 25.05
N ASP A 92 14.40 9.28 24.01
CA ASP A 92 14.85 9.43 22.63
C ASP A 92 15.54 10.79 22.37
N ARG A 93 15.02 11.88 22.96
CA ARG A 93 15.68 13.20 22.96
C ARG A 93 17.08 13.14 23.58
N GLN A 94 17.29 12.31 24.61
CA GLN A 94 18.62 12.05 25.18
C GLN A 94 19.51 11.22 24.27
N LYS A 95 18.99 10.17 23.62
CA LYS A 95 19.72 9.36 22.63
C LYS A 95 20.17 10.21 21.44
N GLY A 96 19.30 11.06 20.91
CA GLY A 96 19.64 12.06 19.88
C GLY A 96 20.76 13.00 20.32
N LYS A 97 20.65 13.61 21.52
CA LYS A 97 21.73 14.46 22.08
C LYS A 97 23.07 13.71 22.23
N LYS A 98 23.06 12.42 22.56
CA LYS A 98 24.28 11.59 22.61
C LYS A 98 24.85 11.37 21.21
N LEU A 99 24.02 11.01 20.23
CA LEU A 99 24.43 10.82 18.84
C LEU A 99 25.06 12.08 18.24
N THR A 100 24.47 13.26 18.46
CA THR A 100 25.03 14.54 18.01
C THR A 100 26.41 14.83 18.60
N ARG A 101 26.66 14.47 19.87
CA ARG A 101 27.97 14.63 20.52
C ARG A 101 29.04 13.74 19.90
N GLU A 102 28.71 12.50 19.57
CA GLU A 102 29.64 11.59 18.88
C GLU A 102 29.87 12.02 17.42
N TRP A 103 28.85 12.49 16.70
CA TRP A 103 29.02 13.10 15.38
C TRP A 103 29.93 14.32 15.39
N GLN A 104 29.82 15.19 16.40
CA GLN A 104 30.76 16.31 16.58
C GLN A 104 32.19 15.86 16.93
N ARG A 105 32.36 14.75 17.65
CA ARG A 105 33.68 14.16 17.91
C ARG A 105 34.28 13.58 16.63
N PHE A 106 33.51 12.80 15.87
CA PHE A 106 33.91 12.25 14.58
C PHE A 106 34.27 13.37 13.59
N GLY A 107 33.43 14.40 13.44
CA GLY A 107 33.71 15.54 12.56
C GLY A 107 35.02 16.26 12.90
N ARG A 108 35.28 16.51 14.20
CA ARG A 108 36.57 17.09 14.64
C ARG A 108 37.76 16.17 14.39
N TYR A 109 37.62 14.87 14.62
CA TYR A 109 38.67 13.88 14.35
C TYR A 109 39.01 13.81 12.87
N THR A 110 38.00 13.60 12.01
CA THR A 110 38.16 13.51 10.55
C THR A 110 38.74 14.80 9.99
N ALA A 111 38.28 15.98 10.42
CA ALA A 111 38.88 17.26 10.05
C ALA A 111 40.36 17.32 10.46
N SER A 112 40.72 16.94 11.70
CA SER A 112 42.11 16.94 12.16
C SER A 112 43.01 15.98 11.38
N VAL A 113 42.48 14.84 10.92
CA VAL A 113 43.21 13.91 10.04
C VAL A 113 43.41 14.53 8.65
N MET A 114 42.37 15.12 8.06
CA MET A 114 42.49 15.75 6.73
C MET A 114 43.44 16.96 6.75
N TRP A 115 43.42 17.80 7.79
CA TRP A 115 44.39 18.89 7.94
C TRP A 115 45.84 18.39 8.01
N LYS A 116 46.08 17.25 8.70
CA LYS A 116 47.41 16.63 8.79
C LYS A 116 47.87 16.09 7.43
N GLU A 117 46.99 15.39 6.71
CA GLU A 117 47.29 14.88 5.36
C GLU A 117 47.58 16.04 4.38
N VAL A 118 46.70 17.04 4.32
CA VAL A 118 46.87 18.22 3.44
C VAL A 118 48.18 18.98 3.75
N GLY A 119 48.53 19.14 5.03
CA GLY A 119 49.83 19.71 5.42
C GLY A 119 51.01 18.88 4.91
N GLY A 120 50.91 17.54 4.95
CA GLY A 120 51.91 16.63 4.39
C GLY A 120 52.06 16.75 2.86
N TYR A 121 50.95 16.91 2.13
CA TYR A 121 50.98 17.17 0.68
C TYR A 121 51.58 18.55 0.36
N GLN A 122 51.23 19.60 1.12
CA GLN A 122 51.80 20.94 0.95
C GLN A 122 53.31 20.98 1.22
N GLN A 123 53.82 20.20 2.19
CA GLN A 123 55.26 20.08 2.41
C GLN A 123 55.95 19.38 1.23
N LYS A 124 55.42 18.23 0.78
CA LYS A 124 55.95 17.51 -0.39
C LYS A 124 55.97 18.36 -1.66
N LEU A 125 54.97 19.22 -1.85
CA LEU A 125 54.91 20.14 -2.99
C LEU A 125 56.09 21.13 -2.96
N LYS A 126 56.34 21.77 -1.81
CA LYS A 126 57.51 22.67 -1.63
C LYS A 126 58.85 21.97 -1.83
N GLU A 127 58.98 20.71 -1.39
CA GLU A 127 60.17 19.90 -1.62
C GLU A 127 60.38 19.56 -3.10
N LEU A 128 59.30 19.42 -3.89
CA LEU A 128 59.36 19.22 -5.33
C LEU A 128 59.66 20.53 -6.09
N GLU A 129 59.05 21.65 -5.69
CA GLU A 129 59.33 22.98 -6.23
C GLU A 129 60.82 23.35 -6.06
N ALA A 130 61.40 23.11 -4.88
CA ALA A 130 62.82 23.34 -4.62
C ALA A 130 63.74 22.46 -5.49
N LYS A 131 63.38 21.18 -5.68
CA LYS A 131 64.11 20.28 -6.58
C LYS A 131 63.99 20.72 -8.05
N GLN A 132 62.82 21.19 -8.47
CA GLN A 132 62.61 21.74 -9.81
C GLN A 132 63.46 23.00 -10.05
N GLN A 133 63.57 23.90 -9.07
CA GLN A 133 64.46 25.07 -9.15
C GLN A 133 65.94 24.67 -9.22
N THR A 134 66.35 23.59 -8.54
CA THR A 134 67.71 23.05 -8.64
C THR A 134 67.96 22.53 -10.05
N VAL A 135 67.11 21.61 -10.55
CA VAL A 135 67.22 21.05 -11.90
C VAL A 135 67.16 22.14 -12.99
N MET A 136 66.38 23.21 -12.80
CA MET A 136 66.37 24.35 -13.73
C MET A 136 67.71 25.10 -13.75
N ARG A 137 68.41 25.24 -12.62
CA ARG A 137 69.74 25.83 -12.54
C ARG A 137 70.79 24.95 -13.21
N ASP A 138 70.81 23.66 -12.88
CA ASP A 138 71.73 22.68 -13.47
C ASP A 138 71.60 22.67 -15.01
N ASN A 139 70.38 22.79 -15.53
CA ASN A 139 70.08 22.91 -16.97
C ASN A 139 70.46 24.27 -17.60
N MET A 140 70.68 25.33 -16.82
CA MET A 140 71.23 26.60 -17.32
C MET A 140 72.76 26.54 -17.34
N GLU A 141 73.39 26.05 -16.27
CA GLU A 141 74.84 25.82 -16.20
C GLU A 141 75.31 24.86 -17.32
N LEU A 142 74.57 23.78 -17.57
CA LEU A 142 74.82 22.87 -18.70
C LEU A 142 74.69 23.56 -20.07
N LYS A 143 73.78 24.53 -20.25
CA LYS A 143 73.65 25.28 -21.50
C LYS A 143 74.82 26.23 -21.71
N GLU A 144 75.29 26.91 -20.67
CA GLU A 144 76.48 27.76 -20.74
C GLU A 144 77.72 26.94 -21.09
N ILE A 145 77.89 25.75 -20.50
CA ILE A 145 78.96 24.81 -20.85
C ILE A 145 78.86 24.36 -22.32
N ILE A 146 77.66 24.02 -22.81
CA ILE A 146 77.45 23.63 -24.22
C ILE A 146 77.79 24.80 -25.17
N LEU A 147 77.39 26.03 -24.83
CA LEU A 147 77.71 27.22 -25.64
C LEU A 147 79.21 27.48 -25.71
N MET A 148 79.94 27.40 -24.58
CA MET A 148 81.40 27.54 -24.57
C MET A 148 82.08 26.44 -25.42
N LEU A 149 81.61 25.19 -25.36
CA LEU A 149 82.15 24.09 -26.15
C LEU A 149 81.87 24.22 -27.66
N ASP A 150 80.73 24.80 -28.04
CA ASP A 150 80.44 25.14 -29.45
C ASP A 150 81.25 26.36 -29.91
N GLU A 151 81.49 27.36 -29.06
CA GLU A 151 82.41 28.47 -29.35
C GLU A 151 83.86 28.00 -29.52
N ASP A 152 84.38 27.13 -28.66
CA ASP A 152 85.71 26.52 -28.82
C ASP A 152 85.80 25.70 -30.13
N ARG A 153 84.78 24.89 -30.44
CA ARG A 153 84.75 24.08 -31.68
C ARG A 153 84.70 24.96 -32.93
N ASN A 154 84.05 26.11 -32.88
CA ASN A 154 84.01 27.07 -33.99
C ASN A 154 85.28 27.94 -34.05
N GLY A 155 85.87 28.29 -32.91
CA GLY A 155 87.13 29.05 -32.79
C GLY A 155 88.34 28.30 -33.34
N ALA A 156 88.34 26.96 -33.24
CA ALA A 156 89.31 26.09 -33.92
C ALA A 156 89.22 26.13 -35.46
N GLY A 157 88.15 26.72 -36.04
CA GLY A 157 87.83 26.69 -37.46
C GLY A 157 88.51 27.73 -38.36
N SER A 158 89.57 28.43 -37.90
CA SER A 158 90.15 29.57 -38.64
C SER A 158 91.67 29.52 -38.84
N ARG A 159 92.15 28.56 -39.64
CA ARG A 159 93.42 28.66 -40.40
C ARG A 159 93.41 27.74 -41.63
N SER A 160 94.11 28.13 -42.69
CA SER A 160 93.80 27.73 -44.07
C SER A 160 94.86 26.86 -44.78
N SER A 161 94.38 25.87 -45.54
CA SER A 161 95.03 25.28 -46.72
C SER A 161 93.95 24.52 -47.53
N ILE A 162 93.49 25.03 -48.67
CA ILE A 162 94.05 24.85 -50.03
C ILE A 162 94.08 23.39 -50.52
N ASP A 163 93.36 23.17 -51.63
CA ASP A 163 93.42 22.11 -52.65
C ASP A 163 93.75 20.65 -52.30
N SER A 164 92.75 19.78 -52.48
CA SER A 164 92.89 18.63 -53.41
C SER A 164 91.55 18.03 -53.87
N GLN A 165 91.37 18.08 -55.20
CA GLN A 165 90.56 17.30 -56.13
C GLN A 165 89.39 16.38 -55.67
N SER A 166 88.30 16.53 -56.45
CA SER A 166 87.47 15.47 -57.06
C SER A 166 86.61 14.51 -56.21
N SER A 167 85.32 14.52 -56.54
CA SER A 167 84.48 13.33 -56.79
C SER A 167 84.34 12.28 -55.68
N LEU A 168 83.18 12.31 -55.01
CA LEU A 168 82.25 11.15 -55.03
C LEU A 168 80.81 11.59 -54.72
N THR A 169 79.85 10.78 -55.17
CA THR A 169 78.41 11.09 -55.18
C THR A 169 77.64 10.22 -54.17
N ASN A 170 76.39 10.61 -53.90
CA ASN A 170 75.25 9.71 -53.65
C ASN A 170 75.29 8.75 -52.43
N LEU A 171 74.45 9.01 -51.41
CA LEU A 171 73.14 8.34 -51.19
C LEU A 171 72.55 8.51 -49.77
N ASN A 172 71.21 8.64 -49.71
CA ASN A 172 70.31 8.41 -48.56
C ASN A 172 70.56 9.24 -47.27
N GLY A 173 69.57 9.52 -46.42
CA GLY A 173 68.13 9.28 -46.41
C GLY A 173 67.60 9.62 -45.00
N GLY A 174 66.39 10.10 -44.76
CA GLY A 174 65.21 10.08 -45.62
C GLY A 174 64.00 9.50 -44.87
N SER A 175 63.69 10.01 -43.67
CA SER A 175 62.47 9.66 -42.94
C SER A 175 61.99 10.84 -42.10
N SER A 176 60.69 11.09 -42.13
CA SER A 176 60.03 12.21 -41.46
C SER A 176 58.94 11.72 -40.52
N THR A 177 58.66 12.47 -39.46
CA THR A 177 57.29 12.83 -39.08
C THR A 177 57.30 13.96 -38.06
N LEU A 178 56.63 15.06 -38.41
CA LEU A 178 56.26 16.10 -37.45
C LEU A 178 55.25 15.50 -36.44
N ARG A 179 55.23 16.02 -35.21
CA ARG A 179 54.07 15.87 -34.33
C ARG A 179 53.34 17.18 -34.18
N ASP A 180 52.03 17.08 -34.22
CA ASP A 180 51.08 18.19 -34.30
C ASP A 180 50.81 18.81 -32.91
N VAL A 181 50.36 20.06 -32.89
CA VAL A 181 50.04 20.83 -31.68
C VAL A 181 48.57 21.20 -31.65
N GLY A 182 47.75 20.31 -31.08
CA GLY A 182 46.33 20.54 -30.86
C GLY A 182 46.05 21.29 -29.55
N ASP A 183 45.50 22.49 -29.66
CA ASP A 183 44.92 23.25 -28.55
C ASP A 183 43.42 22.93 -28.37
N GLY A 184 42.92 23.03 -27.12
CA GLY A 184 41.55 22.60 -26.80
C GLY A 184 41.17 22.86 -25.35
N SER A 185 40.55 24.00 -25.08
CA SER A 185 40.19 24.46 -23.72
C SER A 185 38.96 23.77 -23.15
N SER A 186 38.85 23.70 -21.81
CA SER A 186 37.55 23.66 -21.11
C SER A 186 37.61 24.16 -19.65
N THR A 187 36.68 25.07 -19.37
CA THR A 187 35.88 25.30 -18.13
C THR A 187 36.08 24.37 -16.92
N SER A 188 35.86 24.80 -15.66
CA SER A 188 35.52 26.13 -15.09
C SER A 188 35.63 26.09 -13.56
N SER A 189 35.62 27.25 -12.88
CA SER A 189 35.55 27.32 -11.42
C SER A 189 34.71 28.51 -10.90
N THR A 190 33.56 28.21 -10.31
CA THR A 190 32.97 29.04 -9.25
C THR A 190 33.67 28.71 -7.92
N GLY A 191 33.76 29.58 -6.92
CA GLY A 191 33.39 31.00 -6.81
C GLY A 191 33.43 31.43 -5.33
N SER A 192 33.81 32.67 -5.01
CA SER A 192 33.73 33.24 -3.65
C SER A 192 33.77 34.78 -3.67
N ALA A 193 33.23 35.41 -2.62
CA ALA A 193 32.95 36.85 -2.55
C ALA A 193 33.95 37.65 -1.68
N GLY A 194 34.01 38.98 -1.85
CA GLY A 194 35.01 39.81 -1.16
C GLY A 194 34.88 41.35 -1.24
N SER A 195 33.69 41.91 -1.02
CA SER A 195 33.43 43.34 -0.75
C SER A 195 33.72 44.40 -1.86
N PRO A 196 33.19 45.64 -1.74
CA PRO A 196 33.17 46.64 -2.82
C PRO A 196 33.98 47.92 -2.53
N ASP A 197 34.21 48.76 -3.55
CA ASP A 197 34.35 50.21 -3.31
C ASP A 197 33.99 51.15 -4.48
N HIS A 198 33.54 52.35 -4.11
CA HIS A 198 33.32 53.62 -4.82
C HIS A 198 33.06 53.76 -6.36
N GLN A 199 31.86 54.35 -6.64
CA GLN A 199 31.59 55.47 -7.59
C GLN A 199 31.63 55.22 -9.13
N HIS A 200 30.89 55.94 -9.99
CA HIS A 200 30.14 57.20 -9.84
C HIS A 200 29.01 57.34 -10.92
N LYS A 201 27.82 57.89 -10.54
CA LYS A 201 26.88 58.72 -11.37
C LYS A 201 26.23 58.06 -12.63
N HIS A 202 24.97 58.28 -13.01
CA HIS A 202 23.75 58.96 -12.51
C HIS A 202 22.54 58.20 -13.17
N LEU A 203 21.22 58.50 -13.09
CA LEU A 203 20.43 59.70 -12.77
C LEU A 203 19.12 59.36 -11.98
N HIS A 204 18.28 60.39 -11.87
CA HIS A 204 16.90 60.51 -11.37
C HIS A 204 15.84 59.63 -12.11
N HIS A 205 14.57 59.48 -11.67
CA HIS A 205 13.78 60.19 -10.63
C HIS A 205 12.77 59.27 -9.88
N LYS A 206 12.12 59.79 -8.84
CA LYS A 206 11.10 59.15 -7.97
C LYS A 206 9.91 60.14 -7.74
N PRO A 207 8.81 59.76 -7.05
CA PRO A 207 7.61 59.01 -7.49
C PRO A 207 6.32 59.89 -7.59
N GLY A 208 5.14 59.29 -7.83
CA GLY A 208 3.84 59.98 -7.75
C GLY A 208 2.61 59.04 -7.79
N GLU A 209 1.47 59.48 -7.25
CA GLU A 209 0.24 58.67 -7.07
C GLU A 209 -0.95 59.14 -7.96
N THR A 210 -2.09 58.42 -7.84
CA THR A 210 -3.48 58.87 -8.04
C THR A 210 -4.12 59.03 -9.44
N LYS A 211 -4.95 58.02 -9.75
CA LYS A 211 -6.42 58.10 -10.00
C LYS A 211 -7.03 58.49 -11.38
N ILE A 212 -8.05 57.67 -11.72
CA ILE A 212 -9.27 57.92 -12.53
C ILE A 212 -9.09 58.00 -14.06
N GLY A 213 -9.88 57.29 -14.89
CA GLY A 213 -10.83 56.19 -14.60
C GLY A 213 -11.98 56.03 -15.60
N THR A 214 -12.80 54.97 -15.40
CA THR A 214 -14.05 54.61 -16.15
C THR A 214 -13.83 54.22 -17.63
N ILE A 215 -14.55 53.28 -18.25
CA ILE A 215 -15.98 52.84 -18.18
C ILE A 215 -16.03 51.30 -18.02
N ARG A 216 -16.69 50.68 -17.00
CA ARG A 216 -18.14 50.33 -16.86
C ARG A 216 -18.67 49.44 -18.02
N ARG A 217 -19.57 48.45 -17.87
CA ARG A 217 -20.47 47.87 -16.82
C ARG A 217 -20.84 46.42 -17.31
N SER A 218 -21.56 45.51 -16.67
CA SER A 218 -22.34 45.39 -15.40
C SER A 218 -22.43 43.87 -15.07
N MET A 219 -22.44 43.39 -13.82
CA MET A 219 -23.60 43.24 -12.89
C MET A 219 -24.71 42.31 -13.40
N ASP A 220 -25.42 41.46 -12.62
CA ASP A 220 -25.39 40.84 -11.26
C ASP A 220 -26.46 39.68 -11.35
N ASP A 221 -26.83 38.72 -10.47
CA ASP A 221 -26.55 38.23 -9.12
C ASP A 221 -27.40 36.94 -8.84
N LEU A 222 -27.25 36.33 -7.64
CA LEU A 222 -28.27 35.63 -6.80
C LEU A 222 -29.16 34.44 -7.29
N ALA A 223 -28.80 33.24 -6.78
CA ALA A 223 -29.57 32.33 -5.88
C ALA A 223 -31.01 31.76 -6.15
N ALA A 224 -31.12 30.42 -6.03
CA ALA A 224 -32.22 29.59 -5.42
C ALA A 224 -33.66 29.59 -6.01
N SER A 225 -34.49 28.51 -5.95
CA SER A 225 -34.32 27.07 -5.63
C SER A 225 -35.61 26.24 -5.99
N HIS A 226 -35.52 24.90 -6.09
CA HIS A 226 -36.59 23.85 -6.11
C HIS A 226 -37.73 23.94 -7.19
N HIS A 227 -38.28 22.86 -7.78
CA HIS A 227 -38.80 21.60 -7.17
C HIS A 227 -39.05 20.42 -8.18
N HIS A 228 -38.81 19.18 -7.71
CA HIS A 228 -39.57 17.91 -7.89
C HIS A 228 -39.81 17.13 -9.23
N ARG A 229 -39.48 15.81 -9.15
CA ARG A 229 -40.23 14.58 -9.61
C ARG A 229 -40.34 14.27 -11.13
N SER A 230 -40.40 13.01 -11.63
CA SER A 230 -40.48 11.64 -11.05
C SER A 230 -39.82 10.54 -11.93
N ILE A 231 -39.53 9.37 -11.32
CA ILE A 231 -39.25 8.00 -11.87
C ILE A 231 -40.61 7.33 -12.28
N PRO A 232 -40.77 6.32 -13.19
CA PRO A 232 -39.96 5.10 -13.48
C PRO A 232 -39.67 4.81 -15.00
N ASN A 233 -38.94 3.78 -15.50
CA ASN A 233 -38.41 2.48 -15.03
C ASN A 233 -39.31 1.21 -15.30
N GLY A 234 -38.78 0.17 -15.99
CA GLY A 234 -39.28 -1.23 -15.88
C GLY A 234 -39.87 -1.99 -17.10
N LEU A 235 -39.03 -2.82 -17.75
CA LEU A 235 -39.19 -4.28 -18.05
C LEU A 235 -40.35 -4.92 -18.88
N ASN A 236 -39.95 -5.91 -19.71
CA ASN A 236 -40.59 -7.21 -20.04
C ASN A 236 -41.89 -7.28 -20.91
N GLU A 237 -42.23 -8.39 -21.61
CA GLU A 237 -41.47 -9.46 -22.33
C GLU A 237 -42.45 -10.35 -23.16
N PHE A 238 -41.95 -11.13 -24.15
CA PHE A 238 -42.61 -12.22 -24.93
C PHE A 238 -43.88 -11.96 -25.77
N GLY A 239 -44.05 -12.70 -26.91
CA GLY A 239 -45.35 -12.76 -27.64
C GLY A 239 -45.39 -13.07 -29.16
N THR A 240 -44.85 -14.20 -29.65
CA THR A 240 -45.15 -14.77 -31.01
C THR A 240 -46.50 -15.55 -31.02
N PRO A 241 -47.22 -15.83 -32.14
CA PRO A 241 -46.71 -16.26 -33.48
C PRO A 241 -47.56 -15.91 -34.75
N PHE A 242 -47.32 -16.65 -35.86
CA PHE A 242 -48.04 -16.78 -37.16
C PHE A 242 -49.58 -17.05 -37.05
N PRO A 243 -50.43 -17.03 -38.12
CA PRO A 243 -50.22 -17.07 -39.60
C PRO A 243 -51.00 -15.94 -40.38
N GLY A 244 -51.30 -15.91 -41.70
CA GLY A 244 -50.96 -16.68 -42.93
C GLY A 244 -52.13 -16.76 -43.96
N PHE A 245 -51.85 -17.10 -45.25
CA PHE A 245 -52.80 -17.17 -46.42
C PHE A 245 -53.41 -15.81 -46.87
N THR A 246 -53.96 -15.54 -48.09
CA THR A 246 -54.22 -16.22 -49.41
C THR A 246 -54.46 -15.09 -50.47
N GLU A 247 -54.52 -15.22 -51.81
CA GLU A 247 -53.87 -16.04 -52.87
C GLU A 247 -54.19 -15.43 -54.28
N ILE A 248 -53.57 -15.91 -55.39
CA ILE A 248 -54.06 -15.86 -56.81
C ILE A 248 -54.14 -14.45 -57.50
N ARG A 249 -53.80 -14.22 -58.79
CA ARG A 249 -53.73 -15.06 -60.03
C ARG A 249 -52.59 -14.67 -61.00
N LYS A 250 -52.53 -15.32 -62.18
CA LYS A 250 -51.39 -15.39 -63.13
C LYS A 250 -51.47 -14.47 -64.38
N THR A 251 -50.28 -14.14 -64.91
CA THR A 251 -49.83 -14.07 -66.34
C THR A 251 -50.27 -12.98 -67.34
N ALA A 252 -49.25 -12.43 -68.03
CA ALA A 252 -49.20 -11.82 -69.38
C ALA A 252 -49.91 -10.45 -69.56
N VAL A 253 -49.50 -9.54 -70.46
CA VAL A 253 -48.78 -9.67 -71.75
C VAL A 253 -47.68 -8.58 -71.94
N LYS A 254 -46.69 -8.88 -72.80
CA LYS A 254 -45.65 -8.03 -73.46
C LYS A 254 -45.76 -6.48 -73.32
N GLY A 255 -44.62 -5.81 -73.11
CA GLY A 255 -44.38 -4.49 -73.73
C GLY A 255 -43.47 -3.51 -72.96
N THR A 256 -42.24 -3.32 -73.43
CA THR A 256 -41.49 -2.04 -73.45
C THR A 256 -41.67 -1.04 -72.30
N VAL A 257 -40.82 -1.09 -71.25
CA VAL A 257 -39.89 -0.02 -70.79
C VAL A 257 -39.02 -0.64 -69.67
N ALA A 258 -37.93 -1.31 -70.05
CA ALA A 258 -36.96 -1.90 -69.11
C ALA A 258 -35.55 -1.35 -69.41
N GLY A 259 -35.38 -0.03 -69.27
CA GLY A 259 -34.17 0.64 -69.78
C GLY A 259 -33.90 2.06 -69.27
N LYS A 260 -34.31 2.40 -68.02
CA LYS A 260 -33.98 3.72 -67.43
C LYS A 260 -33.93 3.82 -65.90
N LEU A 261 -33.93 2.69 -65.17
CA LEU A 261 -34.04 2.67 -63.70
C LEU A 261 -32.92 1.92 -62.94
N VAL A 262 -31.84 1.51 -63.65
CA VAL A 262 -30.65 0.88 -63.03
C VAL A 262 -29.45 1.82 -62.97
N GLY A 263 -29.37 2.82 -63.87
CA GLY A 263 -28.21 3.71 -63.99
C GLY A 263 -27.99 4.70 -62.83
N GLY A 264 -29.04 5.06 -62.07
CA GLY A 264 -28.93 6.01 -60.96
C GLY A 264 -28.15 5.46 -59.76
N ASN A 265 -28.42 4.21 -59.39
CA ASN A 265 -27.89 3.62 -58.16
C ASN A 265 -26.38 3.32 -58.26
N MET A 266 -25.88 2.96 -59.44
CA MET A 266 -24.44 2.68 -59.64
C MET A 266 -23.56 3.91 -59.43
N SER A 267 -23.99 5.09 -59.92
CA SER A 267 -23.24 6.34 -59.74
C SER A 267 -23.23 6.79 -58.28
N VAL A 268 -24.35 6.67 -57.57
CA VAL A 268 -24.43 6.98 -56.13
C VAL A 268 -23.56 5.99 -55.32
N LEU A 269 -23.63 4.70 -55.63
CA LEU A 269 -22.79 3.68 -54.98
C LEU A 269 -21.30 3.94 -55.21
N TYR A 270 -20.89 4.30 -56.42
CA TYR A 270 -19.50 4.66 -56.74
C TYR A 270 -19.02 5.86 -55.91
N ILE A 271 -19.83 6.92 -55.83
CA ILE A 271 -19.53 8.11 -55.01
C ILE A 271 -19.41 7.74 -53.53
N VAL A 272 -20.33 6.94 -52.99
CA VAL A 272 -20.29 6.49 -51.58
C VAL A 272 -19.05 5.63 -51.30
N VAL A 273 -18.69 4.71 -52.18
CA VAL A 273 -17.46 3.90 -52.06
C VAL A 273 -16.21 4.77 -52.12
N GLN A 274 -16.17 5.79 -52.99
CA GLN A 274 -15.03 6.70 -53.09
C GLN A 274 -14.91 7.61 -51.85
N PHE A 275 -16.02 8.12 -51.31
CA PHE A 275 -16.02 8.85 -50.02
C PHE A 275 -15.58 7.95 -48.86
N ALA A 276 -16.05 6.70 -48.79
CA ALA A 276 -15.63 5.73 -47.79
C ALA A 276 -14.13 5.40 -47.90
N GLY A 277 -13.60 5.26 -49.11
CA GLY A 277 -12.17 5.07 -49.38
C GLY A 277 -11.33 6.27 -48.92
N CYS A 278 -11.75 7.49 -49.25
CA CYS A 278 -11.09 8.72 -48.79
C CYS A 278 -11.13 8.86 -47.26
N ALA A 279 -12.26 8.55 -46.63
CA ALA A 279 -12.40 8.56 -45.17
C ALA A 279 -11.52 7.50 -44.50
N PHE A 280 -11.47 6.27 -45.06
CA PHE A 280 -10.60 5.20 -44.57
C PHE A 280 -9.11 5.57 -44.68
N LEU A 281 -8.69 6.18 -45.80
CA LEU A 281 -7.32 6.68 -45.98
C LEU A 281 -6.99 7.80 -44.99
N PHE A 282 -7.92 8.75 -44.78
CA PHE A 282 -7.74 9.84 -43.82
C PHE A 282 -7.62 9.32 -42.38
N VAL A 283 -8.49 8.40 -41.95
CA VAL A 283 -8.40 7.74 -40.64
C VAL A 283 -7.11 6.93 -40.51
N SER A 284 -6.69 6.22 -41.56
CA SER A 284 -5.42 5.46 -41.56
C SER A 284 -4.20 6.37 -41.42
N LEU A 285 -4.20 7.53 -42.08
CA LEU A 285 -3.13 8.54 -41.95
C LEU A 285 -3.13 9.19 -40.56
N LEU A 286 -4.29 9.49 -39.98
CA LEU A 286 -4.40 9.98 -38.59
C LEU A 286 -3.89 8.95 -37.57
N LEU A 287 -4.24 7.67 -37.74
CA LEU A 287 -3.76 6.59 -36.89
C LEU A 287 -2.24 6.41 -37.01
N LEU A 288 -1.70 6.42 -38.23
CA LEU A 288 -0.26 6.28 -38.47
C LEU A 288 0.54 7.49 -37.95
N GLY A 289 0.02 8.71 -38.12
CA GLY A 289 0.61 9.92 -37.53
C GLY A 289 0.56 9.91 -36.00
N SER A 290 -0.55 9.46 -35.41
CA SER A 290 -0.70 9.30 -33.96
C SER A 290 0.25 8.24 -33.39
N PHE A 291 0.43 7.12 -34.11
CA PHE A 291 1.39 6.07 -33.75
C PHE A 291 2.83 6.55 -33.85
N ALA A 292 3.19 7.32 -34.88
CA ALA A 292 4.51 7.93 -35.02
C ALA A 292 4.80 8.93 -33.88
N ALA A 293 3.83 9.80 -33.56
CA ALA A 293 3.93 10.72 -32.42
C ALA A 293 4.07 9.98 -31.08
N TYR A 294 3.35 8.87 -30.89
CA TYR A 294 3.50 8.01 -29.72
C TYR A 294 4.87 7.34 -29.66
N CYS A 295 5.43 6.88 -30.78
CA CYS A 295 6.80 6.33 -30.82
C CYS A 295 7.85 7.39 -30.43
N LEU A 296 7.72 8.63 -30.92
CA LEU A 296 8.58 9.75 -30.51
C LEU A 296 8.41 10.10 -29.02
N TYR A 297 7.20 10.04 -28.49
CA TYR A 297 6.94 10.21 -27.06
C TYR A 297 7.60 9.10 -26.21
N VAL A 298 7.49 7.83 -26.63
CA VAL A 298 8.21 6.71 -25.98
C VAL A 298 9.72 6.96 -26.03
N GLN A 299 10.26 7.44 -27.16
CA GLN A 299 11.69 7.73 -27.30
C GLN A 299 12.14 8.83 -26.34
N TYR A 300 11.40 9.94 -26.29
CA TYR A 300 11.64 11.04 -25.36
C TYR A 300 11.60 10.59 -23.90
N ILE A 301 10.59 9.80 -23.50
CA ILE A 301 10.49 9.29 -22.13
C ILE A 301 11.63 8.30 -21.82
N HIS A 302 12.03 7.45 -22.76
CA HIS A 302 13.17 6.55 -22.53
C HIS A 302 14.45 7.36 -22.34
N MET A 303 14.74 8.32 -23.22
CA MET A 303 15.89 9.21 -23.11
C MET A 303 15.90 10.04 -21.81
N LYS A 304 14.73 10.52 -21.33
CA LYS A 304 14.60 11.28 -20.06
C LYS A 304 15.15 10.52 -18.85
N PHE A 305 15.10 9.20 -18.87
CA PHE A 305 15.53 8.34 -17.75
C PHE A 305 16.76 7.48 -18.08
N ASP A 306 17.38 7.64 -19.26
CA ASP A 306 18.41 6.70 -19.75
C ASP A 306 19.75 6.74 -18.99
N HIS A 307 19.96 7.75 -18.14
CA HIS A 307 21.10 7.89 -17.24
C HIS A 307 21.00 7.09 -15.92
N ILE A 308 19.79 6.68 -15.51
CA ILE A 308 19.58 5.87 -14.29
C ILE A 308 19.92 4.41 -14.63
N PRO A 309 20.80 3.69 -13.89
CA PRO A 309 21.18 2.29 -14.20
C PRO A 309 19.98 1.36 -14.48
N GLY A 310 20.19 0.28 -15.23
CA GLY A 310 19.13 -0.70 -15.48
C GLY A 310 19.47 -1.73 -16.56
N PRO A 311 18.62 -2.76 -16.74
CA PRO A 311 18.81 -3.80 -17.72
C PRO A 311 18.88 -3.28 -19.17
N PRO A 312 19.56 -4.01 -20.07
CA PRO A 312 19.50 -3.73 -21.49
C PRO A 312 18.09 -4.00 -22.03
N ARG A 313 17.61 -3.11 -22.90
CA ARG A 313 16.44 -3.36 -23.76
C ARG A 313 16.94 -4.28 -24.89
N ASP A 314 16.46 -5.53 -24.94
CA ASP A 314 16.99 -6.58 -25.81
C ASP A 314 16.98 -6.19 -27.31
N SER A 315 18.12 -5.70 -27.81
CA SER A 315 18.31 -5.26 -29.20
C SER A 315 18.75 -6.38 -30.15
N ASN A 316 18.83 -7.62 -29.66
CA ASN A 316 19.39 -8.79 -30.37
C ASN A 316 18.49 -9.36 -31.51
N GLY A 317 17.63 -8.53 -32.10
CA GLY A 317 16.80 -8.90 -33.25
C GLY A 317 17.55 -8.76 -34.57
N LYS A 318 17.89 -9.88 -35.23
CA LYS A 318 18.51 -9.92 -36.58
C LYS A 318 17.65 -9.34 -37.72
N TYR A 319 16.49 -8.75 -37.42
CA TYR A 319 15.52 -8.26 -38.39
C TYR A 319 14.98 -6.90 -37.95
N VAL A 320 14.87 -5.96 -38.91
CA VAL A 320 14.39 -4.58 -38.66
C VAL A 320 13.00 -4.55 -38.00
N LEU A 321 12.15 -5.54 -38.30
CA LEU A 321 10.81 -5.67 -37.70
C LEU A 321 10.82 -6.05 -36.20
N MET A 322 11.91 -6.61 -35.68
CA MET A 322 12.08 -6.82 -34.21
C MET A 322 12.59 -5.57 -33.50
N PHE A 323 13.33 -4.69 -34.19
CA PHE A 323 13.89 -3.48 -33.59
C PHE A 323 12.80 -2.52 -33.11
N THR A 324 11.75 -2.34 -33.91
CA THR A 324 10.57 -1.52 -33.54
C THR A 324 9.83 -2.10 -32.33
N CYS A 325 9.66 -3.42 -32.25
CA CYS A 325 9.05 -4.08 -31.09
C CYS A 325 9.89 -3.91 -29.82
N SER A 326 11.21 -4.12 -29.90
CA SER A 326 12.09 -4.11 -28.71
C SER A 326 12.26 -2.70 -28.13
N PHE A 327 12.40 -1.69 -29.00
CA PHE A 327 12.37 -0.29 -28.59
C PHE A 327 11.04 0.07 -27.92
N LEU A 328 9.91 -0.24 -28.58
CA LEU A 328 8.60 0.19 -28.09
C LEU A 328 8.21 -0.52 -26.79
N LEU A 329 8.41 -1.84 -26.68
CA LEU A 329 7.99 -2.63 -25.52
C LEU A 329 8.92 -2.48 -24.31
N GLY A 330 10.16 -2.01 -24.50
CA GLY A 330 11.16 -1.91 -23.44
C GLY A 330 11.50 -3.29 -22.86
N HIS A 331 11.42 -3.45 -21.55
CA HIS A 331 11.70 -4.73 -20.88
C HIS A 331 10.48 -5.67 -20.81
N GLY A 332 9.33 -5.28 -21.38
CA GLY A 332 8.12 -6.11 -21.39
C GLY A 332 8.35 -7.58 -21.80
N PRO A 333 9.08 -7.87 -22.90
CA PRO A 333 9.38 -9.25 -23.30
C PRO A 333 10.27 -10.00 -22.30
N ALA A 334 11.22 -9.31 -21.66
CA ALA A 334 12.09 -9.90 -20.64
C ALA A 334 11.31 -10.18 -19.33
N LEU A 335 10.34 -9.33 -18.97
CA LEU A 335 9.42 -9.54 -17.86
C LEU A 335 8.44 -10.68 -18.13
N ASN A 336 7.84 -10.74 -19.33
CA ASN A 336 6.95 -11.85 -19.72
C ASN A 336 7.70 -13.19 -19.68
N LYS A 337 8.89 -13.26 -20.30
CA LYS A 337 9.77 -14.43 -20.23
C LYS A 337 10.20 -14.76 -18.79
N ALA A 338 10.35 -13.75 -17.92
CA ALA A 338 10.60 -13.98 -16.50
C ALA A 338 9.37 -14.56 -15.78
N MET A 339 8.15 -14.21 -16.15
CA MET A 339 6.91 -14.78 -15.58
C MET A 339 6.53 -16.15 -16.16
N GLU A 340 7.00 -16.47 -17.38
CA GLU A 340 6.87 -17.80 -17.99
C GLU A 340 7.92 -18.79 -17.44
N GLY A 341 9.19 -18.34 -17.33
CA GLY A 341 10.33 -19.16 -16.92
C GLY A 341 10.54 -19.24 -15.41
N TYR A 342 10.61 -18.08 -14.73
CA TYR A 342 10.52 -18.01 -13.26
C TYR A 342 9.04 -17.94 -12.86
N LYS A 343 8.72 -18.18 -11.58
CA LYS A 343 7.32 -18.16 -11.09
C LYS A 343 7.01 -16.98 -10.18
N VAL A 344 7.97 -16.06 -10.08
CA VAL A 344 7.90 -14.79 -9.36
C VAL A 344 8.74 -13.78 -10.12
N VAL A 345 8.18 -12.61 -10.48
CA VAL A 345 8.95 -11.55 -11.16
C VAL A 345 10.01 -10.92 -10.24
N HIS A 346 9.80 -10.99 -8.93
CA HIS A 346 10.68 -10.43 -7.91
C HIS A 346 12.04 -11.13 -7.80
N ASP A 347 12.18 -12.40 -8.22
CA ASP A 347 13.50 -13.05 -8.32
C ASP A 347 14.35 -12.38 -9.41
N LYS A 348 13.73 -12.00 -10.54
CA LYS A 348 14.41 -11.24 -11.61
C LYS A 348 14.74 -9.82 -11.19
N PHE A 349 13.91 -9.20 -10.36
CA PHE A 349 14.23 -7.90 -9.76
C PHE A 349 15.36 -7.97 -8.70
N LEU A 350 15.51 -9.09 -7.99
CA LEU A 350 16.67 -9.30 -7.11
C LEU A 350 17.97 -9.40 -7.94
N GLU A 351 17.99 -10.25 -8.98
CA GLU A 351 19.12 -10.37 -9.93
C GLU A 351 19.51 -9.00 -10.52
N TRP A 352 18.52 -8.16 -10.88
CA TRP A 352 18.75 -6.82 -11.37
C TRP A 352 19.21 -5.81 -10.29
N THR A 353 18.78 -5.96 -9.03
CA THR A 353 19.32 -5.17 -7.91
C THR A 353 20.80 -5.48 -7.67
N GLU A 354 21.18 -6.76 -7.78
CA GLU A 354 22.57 -7.20 -7.63
C GLU A 354 23.45 -6.80 -8.83
N THR A 355 22.87 -6.73 -10.04
CA THR A 355 23.59 -6.35 -11.27
C THR A 355 23.72 -4.83 -11.48
N TYR A 356 22.67 -4.05 -11.22
CA TYR A 356 22.60 -2.62 -11.53
C TYR A 356 22.65 -1.71 -10.28
N GLY A 357 22.64 -2.30 -9.09
CA GLY A 357 22.73 -1.58 -7.82
C GLY A 357 21.37 -1.25 -7.18
N PRO A 358 21.38 -0.48 -6.07
CA PRO A 358 20.20 -0.27 -5.22
C PRO A 358 19.11 0.62 -5.83
N VAL A 359 19.35 1.25 -6.99
CA VAL A 359 18.41 2.15 -7.68
C VAL A 359 18.54 1.92 -9.18
N TYR A 360 17.50 1.40 -9.83
CA TYR A 360 17.53 1.14 -11.28
C TYR A 360 16.17 1.31 -11.98
N ARG A 361 16.19 1.56 -13.29
CA ARG A 361 15.03 1.81 -14.14
C ARG A 361 14.48 0.53 -14.77
N VAL A 362 13.16 0.42 -14.88
CA VAL A 362 12.47 -0.59 -15.69
C VAL A 362 11.43 0.09 -16.58
N ASN A 363 11.75 0.26 -17.86
CA ASN A 363 10.82 0.71 -18.90
C ASN A 363 9.87 -0.41 -19.34
N VAL A 364 8.59 -0.10 -19.49
CA VAL A 364 7.58 -0.89 -20.23
C VAL A 364 6.71 0.08 -21.00
N LEU A 365 6.75 0.04 -22.34
CA LEU A 365 6.10 1.05 -23.19
C LEU A 365 6.54 2.48 -22.82
N HIS A 366 5.61 3.43 -22.74
CA HIS A 366 5.86 4.80 -22.27
C HIS A 366 6.00 4.91 -20.75
N ARG A 367 5.88 3.81 -19.98
CA ARG A 367 5.98 3.84 -18.52
C ARG A 367 7.39 3.48 -18.08
N VAL A 368 7.89 4.20 -17.08
CA VAL A 368 9.15 3.89 -16.39
C VAL A 368 8.83 3.68 -14.93
N MET A 369 9.31 2.58 -14.38
CA MET A 369 9.29 2.30 -12.94
C MET A 369 10.72 2.43 -12.42
N LEU A 370 10.89 3.08 -11.27
CA LEU A 370 12.15 3.08 -10.53
C LEU A 370 12.08 2.00 -9.46
N LEU A 371 13.01 1.06 -9.43
CA LEU A 371 13.08 0.03 -8.38
C LEU A 371 14.18 0.43 -7.39
N VAL A 372 13.82 0.46 -6.11
CA VAL A 372 14.63 1.05 -5.03
C VAL A 372 14.78 0.09 -3.86
N SER A 373 16.03 -0.25 -3.56
CA SER A 373 16.47 -1.18 -2.52
C SER A 373 17.43 -0.49 -1.51
N SER A 374 17.30 0.83 -1.33
CA SER A 374 18.04 1.62 -0.33
C SER A 374 17.24 1.80 0.97
N PRO A 375 17.79 1.45 2.15
CA PRO A 375 17.15 1.68 3.45
C PRO A 375 16.83 3.15 3.74
N ASP A 376 17.70 4.09 3.37
CA ASP A 376 17.46 5.51 3.64
C ASP A 376 16.40 6.09 2.69
N ALA A 377 16.31 5.58 1.45
CA ALA A 377 15.19 5.88 0.57
C ALA A 377 13.87 5.27 1.07
N VAL A 378 13.89 4.02 1.57
CA VAL A 378 12.71 3.41 2.21
C VAL A 378 12.23 4.25 3.39
N LYS A 379 13.16 4.69 4.24
CA LYS A 379 12.90 5.61 5.35
C LYS A 379 12.28 6.92 4.88
N GLU A 380 12.90 7.60 3.92
CA GLU A 380 12.43 8.89 3.40
C GLU A 380 11.03 8.76 2.78
N TYR A 381 10.86 7.93 1.77
CA TYR A 381 9.63 7.90 0.97
C TYR A 381 8.48 7.12 1.63
N LEU A 382 8.74 6.09 2.44
CA LEU A 382 7.65 5.35 3.10
C LEU A 382 7.20 6.01 4.42
N MET A 383 8.10 6.63 5.19
CA MET A 383 7.70 7.34 6.42
C MET A 383 7.09 8.72 6.14
N SER A 384 7.36 9.32 4.97
CA SER A 384 6.97 10.70 4.64
C SER A 384 5.49 11.02 4.91
N PRO A 385 5.19 12.19 5.52
CA PRO A 385 3.83 12.70 5.65
C PRO A 385 3.25 13.22 4.32
N LYS A 386 4.03 13.31 3.24
CA LYS A 386 3.54 13.70 1.90
C LYS A 386 2.56 12.69 1.29
N TYR A 387 2.43 11.48 1.87
CA TYR A 387 1.58 10.41 1.37
C TYR A 387 0.51 9.96 2.40
N PRO A 388 -0.35 10.86 2.91
CA PRO A 388 -1.39 10.48 3.87
C PRO A 388 -2.39 9.51 3.21
N LYS A 389 -3.12 8.73 4.02
CA LYS A 389 -4.40 8.12 3.59
C LYS A 389 -5.48 9.21 3.52
N ASP A 390 -6.66 8.88 3.01
CA ASP A 390 -7.82 9.77 3.20
C ASP A 390 -8.04 10.00 4.71
N PRO A 391 -8.04 11.25 5.22
CA PRO A 391 -8.09 11.50 6.66
C PRO A 391 -9.39 11.03 7.31
N TYR A 392 -10.52 11.18 6.61
CA TYR A 392 -11.85 10.85 7.13
C TYR A 392 -11.99 9.34 7.33
N THR A 393 -11.82 8.59 6.23
CA THR A 393 -11.80 7.12 6.21
C THR A 393 -10.74 6.58 7.18
N TYR A 394 -9.54 7.17 7.24
CA TYR A 394 -8.49 6.64 8.12
C TYR A 394 -8.72 6.91 9.60
N ASN A 395 -9.20 8.11 9.99
CA ASN A 395 -9.44 8.42 11.40
C ASN A 395 -10.53 7.53 12.01
N LEU A 396 -11.60 7.26 11.24
CA LEU A 396 -12.65 6.32 11.61
C LEU A 396 -12.08 4.90 11.77
N LEU A 397 -11.47 4.37 10.71
CA LEU A 397 -11.05 2.97 10.68
C LEU A 397 -9.84 2.65 11.57
N PHE A 398 -8.93 3.59 11.81
CA PHE A 398 -7.73 3.36 12.61
C PHE A 398 -8.05 2.89 14.04
N ASN A 399 -9.10 3.45 14.64
CA ASN A 399 -9.57 3.06 15.97
C ASN A 399 -10.10 1.61 16.00
N LEU A 400 -10.74 1.16 14.92
CA LEU A 400 -11.35 -0.16 14.77
C LEU A 400 -10.31 -1.28 14.55
N PHE A 401 -9.10 -0.94 14.09
CA PHE A 401 -7.95 -1.85 14.08
C PHE A 401 -6.95 -1.60 15.24
N GLY A 402 -7.36 -0.78 16.22
CA GLY A 402 -6.62 -0.55 17.46
C GLY A 402 -6.68 -1.74 18.41
N LYS A 403 -5.60 -1.96 19.18
CA LYS A 403 -5.48 -3.08 20.15
C LYS A 403 -6.68 -3.22 21.10
N ARG A 404 -7.29 -2.10 21.52
CA ARG A 404 -8.42 -2.08 22.46
C ARG A 404 -9.68 -2.73 21.86
N TYR A 405 -9.99 -2.45 20.59
CA TYR A 405 -11.12 -3.08 19.88
C TYR A 405 -10.80 -4.53 19.51
N LEU A 406 -9.60 -4.79 18.96
CA LEU A 406 -9.17 -6.13 18.58
C LEU A 406 -9.09 -7.12 19.75
N LYS A 407 -8.86 -6.65 20.99
CA LYS A 407 -8.99 -7.50 22.19
C LYS A 407 -10.42 -8.04 22.38
N GLY A 408 -11.44 -7.25 22.05
CA GLY A 408 -12.84 -7.71 22.06
C GLY A 408 -13.13 -8.80 21.02
N MET A 409 -12.39 -8.80 19.91
CA MET A 409 -12.53 -9.77 18.81
C MET A 409 -11.83 -11.12 19.08
N MET A 410 -11.18 -11.31 20.24
CA MET A 410 -10.56 -12.59 20.63
C MET A 410 -11.56 -13.75 20.67
N GLY A 411 -12.84 -13.49 20.95
CA GLY A 411 -13.88 -14.52 20.84
C GLY A 411 -13.99 -15.06 19.41
N VAL A 412 -14.09 -14.18 18.42
CA VAL A 412 -14.21 -14.55 16.99
C VAL A 412 -12.95 -15.23 16.45
N PHE A 413 -11.76 -14.73 16.83
CA PHE A 413 -10.50 -15.38 16.45
C PHE A 413 -10.41 -16.81 16.98
N ASN A 414 -10.85 -17.05 18.22
CA ASN A 414 -10.88 -18.38 18.80
C ASN A 414 -11.97 -19.26 18.18
N GLU A 415 -13.20 -18.75 18.04
CA GLU A 415 -14.36 -19.44 17.44
C GLU A 415 -14.02 -20.02 16.06
N LYS A 416 -13.63 -19.17 15.10
CA LYS A 416 -13.38 -19.62 13.73
C LYS A 416 -12.11 -20.49 13.62
N ALA A 417 -11.08 -20.18 14.40
CA ALA A 417 -9.90 -21.05 14.47
C ALA A 417 -10.23 -22.42 15.09
N GLU A 418 -11.23 -22.52 15.96
CA GLU A 418 -11.70 -23.78 16.52
C GLU A 418 -12.48 -24.61 15.50
N CYS A 419 -13.35 -24.00 14.68
CA CYS A 419 -13.98 -24.67 13.54
C CYS A 419 -12.93 -25.31 12.60
N LEU A 420 -11.79 -24.64 12.40
CA LEU A 420 -10.65 -25.20 11.66
C LEU A 420 -10.00 -26.39 12.39
N MET A 421 -9.90 -26.38 13.73
CA MET A 421 -9.36 -27.53 14.47
C MET A 421 -10.30 -28.73 14.36
N GLU A 422 -11.60 -28.52 14.60
CA GLU A 422 -12.64 -29.56 14.53
C GLU A 422 -12.70 -30.19 13.12
N LYS A 423 -12.57 -29.40 12.05
CA LYS A 423 -12.48 -29.92 10.68
C LYS A 423 -11.18 -30.66 10.38
N LEU A 424 -10.05 -30.28 10.99
CA LEU A 424 -8.77 -31.00 10.85
C LEU A 424 -8.72 -32.29 11.68
N GLU A 425 -9.46 -32.36 12.80
CA GLU A 425 -9.70 -33.59 13.56
C GLU A 425 -10.48 -34.60 12.69
N GLU A 426 -11.58 -34.20 12.02
CA GLU A 426 -12.33 -35.02 11.04
C GLU A 426 -11.44 -35.55 9.88
N LYS A 427 -10.62 -34.68 9.28
CA LYS A 427 -9.72 -35.11 8.19
C LYS A 427 -8.56 -36.00 8.68
N THR A 428 -8.20 -35.91 9.96
CA THR A 428 -7.21 -36.80 10.60
C THR A 428 -7.77 -38.21 10.80
N GLU A 429 -8.99 -38.35 11.31
CA GLU A 429 -9.63 -39.67 11.49
C GLU A 429 -9.79 -40.42 10.16
N SER A 430 -10.18 -39.70 9.10
CA SER A 430 -10.29 -40.23 7.74
C SER A 430 -8.94 -40.41 7.02
N GLN A 431 -7.82 -40.00 7.63
CA GLN A 431 -6.46 -40.02 7.08
C GLN A 431 -6.33 -39.34 5.69
N THR A 432 -7.20 -38.37 5.39
CA THR A 432 -7.26 -37.74 4.07
C THR A 432 -6.19 -36.65 3.93
N PRO A 433 -5.52 -36.52 2.76
CA PRO A 433 -4.62 -35.39 2.49
C PRO A 433 -5.38 -34.06 2.45
N VAL A 434 -4.94 -33.08 3.24
CA VAL A 434 -5.60 -31.78 3.39
C VAL A 434 -4.80 -30.68 2.72
N SER A 435 -5.44 -29.88 1.84
CA SER A 435 -4.85 -28.65 1.29
C SER A 435 -4.82 -27.57 2.38
N MET A 436 -3.71 -27.42 3.09
CA MET A 436 -3.63 -26.45 4.19
C MET A 436 -3.80 -25.01 3.70
N HIS A 437 -3.39 -24.70 2.46
CA HIS A 437 -3.62 -23.39 1.83
C HIS A 437 -5.11 -23.07 1.66
N PHE A 438 -5.93 -24.06 1.28
CA PHE A 438 -7.38 -23.89 1.19
C PHE A 438 -7.99 -23.68 2.58
N MET A 439 -7.66 -24.55 3.54
CA MET A 439 -8.23 -24.50 4.89
C MET A 439 -7.97 -23.16 5.61
N VAL A 440 -6.76 -22.60 5.50
CA VAL A 440 -6.46 -21.29 6.11
C VAL A 440 -6.99 -20.11 5.30
N ASN A 441 -7.29 -20.26 4.01
CA ASN A 441 -8.06 -19.26 3.25
C ASN A 441 -9.52 -19.21 3.72
N CYS A 442 -10.16 -20.37 3.93
CA CYS A 442 -11.50 -20.42 4.49
C CYS A 442 -11.56 -19.77 5.87
N VAL A 443 -10.67 -20.13 6.80
CA VAL A 443 -10.72 -19.59 8.16
C VAL A 443 -10.48 -18.08 8.23
N THR A 444 -9.52 -17.55 7.47
CA THR A 444 -9.20 -16.10 7.48
C THR A 444 -10.31 -15.29 6.79
N LEU A 445 -11.00 -15.88 5.80
CA LEU A 445 -12.18 -15.26 5.20
C LEU A 445 -13.36 -15.24 6.18
N ASP A 446 -13.66 -16.35 6.86
CA ASP A 446 -14.70 -16.38 7.91
C ASP A 446 -14.38 -15.42 9.08
N VAL A 447 -13.11 -15.29 9.47
CA VAL A 447 -12.67 -14.34 10.50
C VAL A 447 -12.88 -12.88 10.07
N ILE A 448 -12.44 -12.47 8.87
CA ILE A 448 -12.66 -11.07 8.43
C ILE A 448 -14.14 -10.80 8.12
N ALA A 449 -14.88 -11.78 7.58
CA ALA A 449 -16.33 -11.68 7.37
C ALA A 449 -17.08 -11.40 8.68
N LYS A 450 -16.74 -12.15 9.74
CA LYS A 450 -17.36 -12.05 11.05
C LYS A 450 -16.96 -10.78 11.79
N VAL A 451 -15.67 -10.44 11.85
CA VAL A 451 -15.18 -9.25 12.56
C VAL A 451 -15.56 -7.94 11.86
N ALA A 452 -15.52 -7.90 10.53
CA ALA A 452 -15.79 -6.65 9.81
C ALA A 452 -17.29 -6.42 9.52
N PHE A 453 -18.08 -7.47 9.30
CA PHE A 453 -19.46 -7.36 8.79
C PHE A 453 -20.48 -8.24 9.53
N GLY A 454 -20.07 -8.97 10.56
CA GLY A 454 -20.95 -9.87 11.32
C GLY A 454 -21.48 -11.03 10.46
N MET A 455 -20.78 -11.37 9.38
CA MET A 455 -21.16 -12.41 8.42
C MET A 455 -20.51 -13.74 8.79
N ASP A 456 -21.31 -14.79 8.91
CA ASP A 456 -20.86 -16.18 8.92
C ASP A 456 -20.95 -16.72 7.50
N LEU A 457 -19.83 -17.16 6.93
CA LEU A 457 -19.77 -17.75 5.59
C LEU A 457 -19.67 -19.29 5.64
N ASN A 458 -19.15 -19.84 6.74
CA ASN A 458 -19.08 -21.28 7.06
C ASN A 458 -18.39 -22.08 5.94
N LEU A 459 -17.21 -21.60 5.53
CA LEU A 459 -16.48 -22.03 4.34
C LEU A 459 -15.76 -23.38 4.50
N LEU A 460 -15.79 -23.95 5.70
CA LEU A 460 -15.22 -25.26 6.02
C LEU A 460 -16.22 -26.41 5.80
N ASP A 461 -17.53 -26.12 5.73
CA ASP A 461 -18.61 -27.12 5.65
C ASP A 461 -19.11 -27.35 4.22
N GLU A 462 -18.18 -27.31 3.26
CA GLU A 462 -18.34 -27.72 1.86
C GLU A 462 -19.47 -26.98 1.09
N SER A 463 -19.88 -25.79 1.56
CA SER A 463 -20.69 -24.86 0.77
C SER A 463 -19.83 -24.14 -0.29
N GLU A 464 -20.11 -24.38 -1.58
CA GLU A 464 -19.45 -23.68 -2.69
C GLU A 464 -19.92 -22.22 -2.77
N THR A 465 -19.40 -21.36 -1.89
CA THR A 465 -19.58 -19.92 -2.06
C THR A 465 -18.67 -19.42 -3.20
N PRO A 466 -19.15 -18.55 -4.10
CA PRO A 466 -18.33 -18.00 -5.18
C PRO A 466 -17.29 -16.95 -4.70
N PHE A 467 -17.31 -16.61 -3.41
CA PHE A 467 -16.61 -15.47 -2.83
C PHE A 467 -15.07 -15.59 -2.84
N PRO A 468 -14.45 -16.74 -2.46
CA PRO A 468 -12.99 -16.89 -2.52
C PRO A 468 -12.46 -16.88 -3.96
N HIS A 469 -13.22 -17.44 -4.90
CA HIS A 469 -12.85 -17.40 -6.33
C HIS A 469 -12.85 -15.96 -6.84
N ALA A 470 -13.95 -15.23 -6.60
CA ALA A 470 -14.11 -13.84 -7.01
C ALA A 470 -12.99 -12.93 -6.48
N ILE A 471 -12.65 -13.01 -5.19
CA ILE A 471 -11.51 -12.28 -4.60
C ILE A 471 -10.20 -12.58 -5.36
N SER A 472 -9.87 -13.86 -5.55
CA SER A 472 -8.63 -14.23 -6.22
C SER A 472 -8.61 -13.83 -7.70
N THR A 473 -9.76 -13.84 -8.38
CA THR A 473 -9.88 -13.40 -9.78
C THR A 473 -9.77 -11.89 -9.91
N CYS A 474 -10.36 -11.09 -9.00
CA CYS A 474 -10.12 -9.64 -8.94
C CYS A 474 -8.63 -9.30 -8.70
N LEU A 475 -7.95 -10.02 -7.79
CA LEU A 475 -6.51 -9.84 -7.54
C LEU A 475 -5.64 -10.19 -8.76
N LYS A 476 -5.92 -11.31 -9.44
CA LYS A 476 -5.28 -11.67 -10.72
C LYS A 476 -5.52 -10.59 -11.78
N GLY A 477 -6.76 -10.10 -11.88
CA GLY A 477 -7.18 -9.07 -12.84
C GLY A 477 -6.43 -7.76 -12.67
N MET A 478 -6.38 -7.23 -11.44
CA MET A 478 -5.57 -6.06 -11.10
C MET A 478 -4.09 -6.25 -11.43
N THR A 479 -3.54 -7.43 -11.14
CA THR A 479 -2.12 -7.73 -11.36
C THR A 479 -1.76 -7.80 -12.84
N GLN A 480 -2.58 -8.49 -13.65
CA GLN A 480 -2.40 -8.54 -15.10
C GLN A 480 -2.66 -7.17 -15.76
N TYR A 481 -3.58 -6.35 -15.22
CA TYR A 481 -3.77 -4.96 -15.66
C TYR A 481 -2.54 -4.08 -15.37
N ILE A 482 -1.90 -4.22 -14.20
CA ILE A 482 -0.66 -3.49 -13.87
C ILE A 482 0.48 -3.90 -14.82
N GLN A 483 0.58 -5.19 -15.16
CA GLN A 483 1.59 -5.72 -16.08
C GLN A 483 1.31 -5.32 -17.54
N ASN A 484 0.05 -5.35 -17.96
CA ASN A 484 -0.42 -5.03 -19.31
C ASN A 484 -1.75 -4.25 -19.27
N PRO A 485 -1.72 -2.90 -19.16
CA PRO A 485 -2.94 -2.08 -19.14
C PRO A 485 -3.79 -2.19 -20.42
N TYR A 486 -3.23 -2.70 -21.51
CA TYR A 486 -3.91 -2.86 -22.80
C TYR A 486 -4.71 -4.17 -22.87
N MET A 487 -4.65 -5.03 -21.85
CA MET A 487 -5.42 -6.27 -21.73
C MET A 487 -6.92 -6.06 -22.00
N MET A 488 -7.50 -4.96 -21.50
CA MET A 488 -8.89 -4.53 -21.74
C MET A 488 -9.27 -4.48 -23.23
N TYR A 489 -8.34 -4.05 -24.10
CA TYR A 489 -8.60 -3.82 -25.52
C TYR A 489 -8.22 -5.01 -26.42
N MET A 490 -7.72 -6.10 -25.84
CA MET A 490 -7.22 -7.28 -26.57
C MET A 490 -8.29 -8.39 -26.61
N PRO A 491 -8.83 -8.77 -27.79
CA PRO A 491 -9.96 -9.69 -27.87
C PRO A 491 -9.76 -11.07 -27.24
N TRP A 492 -8.52 -11.57 -27.19
CA TRP A 492 -8.17 -12.84 -26.56
C TRP A 492 -8.26 -12.80 -25.02
N HIS A 493 -8.21 -11.62 -24.40
CA HIS A 493 -8.36 -11.45 -22.95
C HIS A 493 -9.81 -11.17 -22.53
N TRP A 494 -10.73 -10.80 -23.43
CA TRP A 494 -12.09 -10.38 -23.08
C TRP A 494 -12.89 -11.39 -22.23
N LYS A 495 -12.62 -12.70 -22.36
CA LYS A 495 -13.21 -13.71 -21.46
C LYS A 495 -12.78 -13.54 -20.01
N PHE A 496 -11.49 -13.28 -19.77
CA PHE A 496 -10.94 -13.07 -18.44
C PHE A 496 -11.26 -11.67 -17.90
N VAL A 497 -11.24 -10.64 -18.75
CA VAL A 497 -11.71 -9.30 -18.38
C VAL A 497 -13.16 -9.37 -17.91
N LYS A 498 -14.04 -10.09 -18.64
CA LYS A 498 -15.40 -10.32 -18.18
C LYS A 498 -15.47 -11.13 -16.88
N GLU A 499 -14.67 -12.19 -16.71
CA GLU A 499 -14.64 -12.94 -15.44
C GLU A 499 -14.28 -12.05 -14.24
N VAL A 500 -13.40 -11.06 -14.45
CA VAL A 500 -13.03 -10.04 -13.45
C VAL A 500 -14.15 -9.03 -13.21
N GLU A 501 -14.88 -8.61 -14.25
CA GLU A 501 -16.06 -7.74 -14.16
C GLU A 501 -17.21 -8.44 -13.41
N ASP A 502 -17.58 -9.66 -13.81
CA ASP A 502 -18.60 -10.50 -13.17
C ASP A 502 -18.23 -10.76 -11.68
N SER A 503 -16.94 -11.02 -11.39
CA SER A 503 -16.43 -11.19 -10.01
C SER A 503 -16.53 -9.90 -9.18
N ALA A 504 -16.22 -8.74 -9.78
CA ALA A 504 -16.31 -7.46 -9.09
C ALA A 504 -17.78 -7.04 -8.84
N GLU A 505 -18.68 -7.31 -9.79
CA GLU A 505 -20.12 -7.06 -9.61
C GLU A 505 -20.69 -7.92 -8.47
N LEU A 506 -20.31 -9.20 -8.38
CA LEU A 506 -20.69 -10.07 -7.26
C LEU A 506 -20.26 -9.48 -5.90
N LEU A 507 -18.99 -9.08 -5.77
CA LEU A 507 -18.48 -8.49 -4.52
C LEU A 507 -19.17 -7.16 -4.18
N ARG A 508 -19.43 -6.28 -5.18
CA ARG A 508 -20.22 -5.04 -5.00
C ARG A 508 -21.65 -5.33 -4.56
N LYS A 509 -22.31 -6.32 -5.18
CA LYS A 509 -23.69 -6.67 -4.88
C LYS A 509 -23.84 -7.18 -3.45
N THR A 510 -23.02 -8.16 -3.05
CA THR A 510 -23.06 -8.70 -1.68
C THR A 510 -22.73 -7.63 -0.63
N GLY A 511 -21.78 -6.73 -0.91
CA GLY A 511 -21.51 -5.59 -0.02
C GLY A 511 -22.68 -4.65 0.13
N LYS A 512 -23.31 -4.26 -0.97
CA LYS A 512 -24.49 -3.38 -0.96
C LYS A 512 -25.68 -4.01 -0.24
N GLU A 513 -25.92 -5.30 -0.44
CA GLU A 513 -26.96 -6.06 0.27
C GLU A 513 -26.69 -6.16 1.79
N CYS A 514 -25.42 -6.34 2.20
CA CYS A 514 -25.01 -6.36 3.61
C CYS A 514 -25.21 -4.98 4.28
N ILE A 515 -24.70 -3.92 3.65
CA ILE A 515 -24.84 -2.51 4.09
C ILE A 515 -26.32 -2.14 4.26
N GLU A 516 -27.14 -2.36 3.22
CA GLU A 516 -28.56 -2.02 3.25
C GLU A 516 -29.37 -2.89 4.21
N LYS A 517 -28.95 -4.14 4.49
CA LYS A 517 -29.53 -4.94 5.58
C LYS A 517 -29.20 -4.31 6.94
N ARG A 518 -27.94 -3.91 7.16
CA ARG A 518 -27.51 -3.34 8.45
C ARG A 518 -28.15 -1.98 8.75
N LYS A 519 -28.18 -1.06 7.77
CA LYS A 519 -28.89 0.23 7.91
C LYS A 519 -30.35 0.07 8.31
N ARG A 520 -31.06 -0.89 7.70
CA ARG A 520 -32.48 -1.16 8.03
C ARG A 520 -32.63 -1.65 9.47
N ALA A 521 -31.77 -2.56 9.91
CA ALA A 521 -31.78 -3.05 11.30
C ALA A 521 -31.55 -1.91 12.30
N VAL A 522 -30.51 -1.07 12.10
CA VAL A 522 -30.23 0.12 12.93
C VAL A 522 -31.45 1.05 12.98
N LYS A 523 -32.00 1.40 11.81
CA LYS A 523 -33.16 2.30 11.68
C LYS A 523 -34.44 1.76 12.33
N ASN A 524 -34.61 0.44 12.36
CA ASN A 524 -35.75 -0.22 13.00
C ASN A 524 -35.59 -0.33 14.53
N GLY A 525 -34.40 -0.04 15.08
CA GLY A 525 -34.07 -0.29 16.49
C GLY A 525 -33.85 -1.77 16.80
N GLU A 526 -33.48 -2.57 15.80
CA GLU A 526 -33.09 -3.97 15.97
C GLU A 526 -31.69 -4.06 16.61
N GLU A 527 -31.43 -5.13 17.37
CA GLU A 527 -30.11 -5.39 17.94
C GLU A 527 -29.13 -5.79 16.82
N VAL A 528 -28.06 -5.02 16.65
CA VAL A 528 -27.05 -5.22 15.61
C VAL A 528 -25.70 -5.65 16.20
N PRO A 529 -24.92 -6.53 15.54
CA PRO A 529 -23.57 -6.88 15.98
C PRO A 529 -22.67 -5.64 16.07
N ASP A 530 -21.82 -5.54 17.08
CA ASP A 530 -20.91 -4.39 17.26
C ASP A 530 -19.61 -4.50 16.44
N ASP A 531 -19.75 -4.94 15.19
CA ASP A 531 -18.68 -5.13 14.21
C ASP A 531 -18.23 -3.79 13.56
N ILE A 532 -17.20 -3.86 12.70
CA ILE A 532 -16.62 -2.69 12.02
C ILE A 532 -17.67 -1.95 11.18
N LEU A 533 -18.57 -2.65 10.47
CA LEU A 533 -19.65 -2.04 9.69
C LEU A 533 -20.65 -1.27 10.56
N THR A 534 -21.06 -1.83 11.69
CA THR A 534 -21.91 -1.13 12.67
C THR A 534 -21.21 0.13 13.20
N GLN A 535 -19.91 0.04 13.49
CA GLN A 535 -19.14 1.19 13.97
C GLN A 535 -18.97 2.27 12.89
N ILE A 536 -18.75 1.90 11.63
CA ILE A 536 -18.73 2.84 10.48
C ILE A 536 -20.08 3.57 10.37
N LEU A 537 -21.20 2.83 10.40
CA LEU A 537 -22.54 3.41 10.28
C LEU A 537 -22.87 4.34 11.47
N LYS A 538 -22.52 3.95 12.70
CA LYS A 538 -22.70 4.78 13.92
C LYS A 538 -21.94 6.12 13.82
N SER A 539 -20.77 6.16 13.18
CA SER A 539 -20.02 7.40 12.97
C SER A 539 -20.53 8.21 11.77
N ALA A 540 -20.95 7.56 10.69
CA ALA A 540 -21.58 8.23 9.54
C ALA A 540 -22.84 9.02 9.95
N GLU A 541 -23.68 8.45 10.83
CA GLU A 541 -24.86 9.13 11.39
C GLU A 541 -24.51 10.34 12.29
N GLN A 542 -23.30 10.40 12.84
CA GLN A 542 -22.85 11.51 13.71
C GLN A 542 -22.21 12.66 12.92
N GLU A 543 -21.49 12.37 11.84
CA GLU A 543 -20.79 13.39 11.03
C GLU A 543 -21.63 13.90 9.84
N GLY A 544 -22.71 13.20 9.47
CA GLY A 544 -23.83 13.76 8.70
C GLY A 544 -23.73 13.69 7.18
N ASP A 545 -22.58 13.28 6.62
CA ASP A 545 -22.40 13.00 5.19
C ASP A 545 -21.34 11.89 5.02
N TYR A 546 -21.72 10.73 4.49
CA TYR A 546 -20.84 9.59 4.19
C TYR A 546 -21.32 8.93 2.90
N ASP A 547 -20.44 8.79 1.90
CA ASP A 547 -20.77 8.19 0.61
C ASP A 547 -20.90 6.65 0.69
N ASP A 548 -22.05 6.14 0.28
CA ASP A 548 -22.36 4.71 0.22
C ASP A 548 -21.42 3.93 -0.71
N GLU A 549 -20.95 4.53 -1.80
CA GLU A 549 -19.99 3.87 -2.70
C GLU A 549 -18.58 3.84 -2.07
N VAL A 550 -18.20 4.83 -1.25
CA VAL A 550 -16.96 4.78 -0.43
C VAL A 550 -17.07 3.72 0.66
N MET A 551 -18.24 3.55 1.29
CA MET A 551 -18.45 2.46 2.24
C MET A 551 -18.37 1.09 1.54
N LEU A 552 -18.90 0.96 0.32
CA LEU A 552 -18.82 -0.25 -0.48
C LEU A 552 -17.40 -0.57 -0.96
N ASP A 553 -16.62 0.44 -1.35
CA ASP A 553 -15.22 0.27 -1.72
C ASP A 553 -14.36 -0.15 -0.52
N ASN A 554 -14.65 0.38 0.68
CA ASN A 554 -14.03 -0.08 1.93
C ASN A 554 -14.44 -1.53 2.28
N PHE A 555 -15.72 -1.91 2.10
CA PHE A 555 -16.19 -3.30 2.28
C PHE A 555 -15.35 -4.28 1.46
N ILE A 556 -15.19 -4.00 0.17
CA ILE A 556 -14.43 -4.85 -0.76
C ILE A 556 -12.93 -4.84 -0.41
N THR A 557 -12.40 -3.68 -0.02
CA THR A 557 -10.99 -3.54 0.40
C THR A 557 -10.65 -4.43 1.60
N PHE A 558 -11.53 -4.52 2.61
CA PHE A 558 -11.27 -5.39 3.76
C PHE A 558 -11.23 -6.87 3.41
N PHE A 559 -12.15 -7.34 2.56
CA PHE A 559 -12.14 -8.74 2.11
C PHE A 559 -10.89 -9.09 1.30
N ILE A 560 -10.54 -8.27 0.31
CA ILE A 560 -9.37 -8.50 -0.55
C ILE A 560 -8.05 -8.43 0.24
N ALA A 561 -7.91 -7.46 1.16
CA ALA A 561 -6.66 -7.25 1.89
C ALA A 561 -6.51 -8.14 3.14
N GLY A 562 -7.62 -8.41 3.86
CA GLY A 562 -7.62 -9.08 5.16
C GLY A 562 -7.39 -10.59 5.07
N GLN A 563 -8.09 -11.28 4.17
CA GLN A 563 -8.00 -12.73 4.01
C GLN A 563 -6.65 -13.16 3.40
N GLU A 564 -6.44 -12.87 2.10
CA GLU A 564 -5.45 -13.60 1.29
C GLU A 564 -4.02 -13.38 1.81
N THR A 565 -3.74 -12.22 2.43
CA THR A 565 -2.44 -11.93 3.02
C THR A 565 -2.14 -12.77 4.26
N THR A 566 -3.03 -12.85 5.26
CA THR A 566 -2.82 -13.73 6.42
C THR A 566 -2.84 -15.21 5.99
N ALA A 567 -3.76 -15.60 5.10
CA ALA A 567 -3.85 -16.98 4.61
C ALA A 567 -2.55 -17.46 3.97
N ASN A 568 -1.93 -16.64 3.11
CA ASN A 568 -0.68 -16.99 2.47
C ASN A 568 0.49 -16.99 3.47
N GLN A 569 0.56 -16.05 4.42
CA GLN A 569 1.56 -16.09 5.50
C GLN A 569 1.45 -17.38 6.32
N LEU A 570 0.25 -17.77 6.74
CA LEU A 570 -0.02 -19.02 7.45
C LEU A 570 0.45 -20.22 6.63
N SER A 571 0.07 -20.28 5.36
CA SER A 571 0.40 -21.38 4.45
C SER A 571 1.91 -21.53 4.22
N PHE A 572 2.63 -20.43 4.03
CA PHE A 572 4.10 -20.43 3.94
C PHE A 572 4.73 -20.88 5.26
N THR A 573 4.19 -20.46 6.40
CA THR A 573 4.68 -20.86 7.72
C THR A 573 4.52 -22.37 7.95
N ILE A 574 3.34 -22.93 7.64
CA ILE A 574 3.08 -24.38 7.72
C ILE A 574 4.03 -25.13 6.76
N MET A 575 4.10 -24.72 5.48
CA MET A 575 4.98 -25.34 4.48
C MET A 575 6.43 -25.37 4.95
N GLU A 576 6.97 -24.24 5.39
CA GLU A 576 8.35 -24.12 5.85
C GLU A 576 8.62 -24.99 7.08
N LEU A 577 7.72 -24.99 8.07
CA LEU A 577 7.90 -25.76 9.29
C LEU A 577 8.03 -27.27 9.02
N THR A 578 7.42 -27.81 7.96
CA THR A 578 7.57 -29.25 7.60
C THR A 578 9.02 -29.68 7.33
N ARG A 579 9.95 -28.74 7.06
CA ARG A 579 11.39 -29.01 6.91
C ARG A 579 12.26 -28.46 8.05
N GLN A 580 11.67 -27.99 9.15
CA GLN A 580 12.37 -27.32 10.26
C GLN A 580 12.11 -27.99 11.63
N PRO A 581 12.60 -29.23 11.86
CA PRO A 581 12.25 -30.03 13.03
C PRO A 581 12.64 -29.37 14.37
N GLU A 582 13.82 -28.74 14.46
CA GLU A 582 14.25 -28.06 15.70
C GLU A 582 13.44 -26.77 15.97
N ILE A 583 12.91 -26.12 14.93
CA ILE A 583 12.02 -24.94 15.09
C ILE A 583 10.64 -25.40 15.55
N ILE A 584 10.07 -26.47 14.96
CA ILE A 584 8.84 -27.11 15.46
C ILE A 584 8.98 -27.50 16.94
N LYS A 585 10.12 -28.09 17.31
CA LYS A 585 10.41 -28.53 18.69
C LYS A 585 10.45 -27.35 19.67
N LYS A 586 11.15 -26.25 19.33
CA LYS A 586 11.12 -25.01 20.14
C LYS A 586 9.70 -24.42 20.23
N LEU A 587 8.99 -24.32 19.11
CA LEU A 587 7.62 -23.81 19.05
C LEU A 587 6.65 -24.60 19.92
N ARG A 588 6.73 -25.93 19.90
CA ARG A 588 5.87 -26.80 20.70
C ARG A 588 6.11 -26.63 22.20
N VAL A 589 7.37 -26.47 22.63
CA VAL A 589 7.66 -26.14 24.04
C VAL A 589 7.02 -24.80 24.44
N GLU A 590 7.18 -23.75 23.62
CA GLU A 590 6.53 -22.45 23.91
C GLU A 590 4.99 -22.57 23.95
N VAL A 591 4.38 -23.29 23.01
CA VAL A 591 2.91 -23.47 22.99
C VAL A 591 2.43 -24.32 24.18
N ASP A 592 3.15 -25.37 24.56
CA ASP A 592 2.83 -26.20 25.73
C ASP A 592 2.95 -25.41 27.04
N ASP A 593 4.00 -24.60 27.20
CA ASP A 593 4.25 -23.79 28.40
C ASP A 593 3.30 -22.59 28.52
N VAL A 594 2.88 -22.00 27.39
CA VAL A 594 2.06 -20.76 27.36
C VAL A 594 0.55 -21.06 27.27
N ILE A 595 0.15 -22.03 26.45
CA ILE A 595 -1.26 -22.35 26.16
C ILE A 595 -1.68 -23.65 26.83
N GLY A 596 -0.78 -24.63 26.92
CA GLY A 596 -1.05 -25.95 27.51
C GLY A 596 -2.30 -26.60 26.91
N SER A 597 -3.23 -26.98 27.77
CA SER A 597 -4.51 -27.62 27.39
C SER A 597 -5.70 -26.65 27.28
N LYS A 598 -5.49 -25.33 27.17
CA LYS A 598 -6.60 -24.39 26.92
C LYS A 598 -7.26 -24.67 25.56
N ARG A 599 -8.59 -24.68 25.49
CA ARG A 599 -9.32 -24.62 24.21
C ARG A 599 -9.06 -23.27 23.54
N ASP A 600 -9.27 -22.18 24.28
CA ASP A 600 -9.20 -20.81 23.76
C ASP A 600 -8.04 -20.01 24.33
N ILE A 601 -7.51 -19.11 23.51
CA ILE A 601 -6.28 -18.36 23.75
C ILE A 601 -6.65 -16.94 24.21
N ASP A 602 -6.14 -16.54 25.38
CA ASP A 602 -6.34 -15.19 25.92
C ASP A 602 -5.48 -14.15 25.17
N TYR A 603 -5.94 -12.89 25.13
CA TYR A 603 -5.15 -11.79 24.55
C TYR A 603 -3.76 -11.67 25.18
N GLU A 604 -3.70 -11.84 26.50
CA GLU A 604 -2.48 -11.80 27.31
C GLU A 604 -1.48 -12.92 26.94
N ASP A 605 -1.94 -14.07 26.43
CA ASP A 605 -1.06 -15.16 26.00
C ASP A 605 -0.39 -14.87 24.65
N LEU A 606 -1.03 -14.10 23.78
CA LEU A 606 -0.43 -13.65 22.52
C LEU A 606 0.85 -12.83 22.74
N GLY A 607 0.99 -12.18 23.90
CA GLY A 607 2.23 -11.49 24.31
C GLY A 607 3.37 -12.44 24.69
N LYS A 608 3.04 -13.63 25.21
CA LYS A 608 3.98 -14.66 25.70
C LYS A 608 4.50 -15.58 24.59
N LEU A 609 3.76 -15.70 23.48
CA LEU A 609 4.14 -16.44 22.26
C LEU A 609 5.27 -15.72 21.49
N THR A 610 6.44 -15.60 22.10
CA THR A 610 7.60 -14.81 21.63
C THR A 610 8.39 -15.47 20.49
N TYR A 611 8.56 -16.79 20.51
CA TYR A 611 9.26 -17.55 19.48
C TYR A 611 8.36 -17.77 18.26
N LEU A 612 7.06 -18.02 18.47
CA LEU A 612 6.07 -17.96 17.39
C LEU A 612 6.04 -16.56 16.73
N SER A 613 6.19 -15.48 17.51
CA SER A 613 6.36 -14.12 16.96
C SER A 613 7.63 -13.96 16.12
N GLN A 614 8.69 -14.72 16.38
CA GLN A 614 9.94 -14.71 15.60
C GLN A 614 9.79 -15.51 14.31
N VAL A 615 9.23 -16.72 14.39
CA VAL A 615 8.93 -17.58 13.24
C VAL A 615 7.98 -16.90 12.25
N LEU A 616 6.92 -16.25 12.74
CA LEU A 616 5.98 -15.51 11.87
C LEU A 616 6.62 -14.30 11.17
N LYS A 617 7.63 -13.65 11.78
CA LYS A 617 8.39 -12.56 11.13
C LYS A 617 9.38 -13.09 10.09
N GLU A 618 10.06 -14.20 10.39
CA GLU A 618 10.99 -14.83 9.43
C GLU A 618 10.25 -15.39 8.22
N SER A 619 9.05 -15.95 8.44
CA SER A 619 8.09 -16.29 7.38
C SER A 619 7.74 -15.07 6.52
N LEU A 620 7.44 -13.91 7.12
CA LEU A 620 7.22 -12.67 6.35
C LEU A 620 8.48 -12.07 5.71
N ARG A 621 9.69 -12.39 6.17
CA ARG A 621 10.94 -11.94 5.52
C ARG A 621 11.20 -12.73 4.24
N ILE A 622 11.08 -14.06 4.29
CA ILE A 622 11.34 -14.93 3.14
C ILE A 622 10.12 -14.99 2.22
N TYR A 623 8.91 -14.98 2.77
CA TYR A 623 7.66 -15.16 2.03
C TYR A 623 6.64 -14.02 2.29
N PRO A 624 6.99 -12.74 2.03
CA PRO A 624 6.06 -11.62 2.20
C PRO A 624 4.89 -11.73 1.20
N PRO A 625 3.62 -11.87 1.64
CA PRO A 625 2.48 -11.96 0.72
C PRO A 625 2.33 -10.70 -0.15
N ALA A 626 2.62 -9.52 0.43
CA ALA A 626 2.80 -8.27 -0.30
C ALA A 626 4.32 -8.01 -0.49
N PRO A 627 4.90 -8.27 -1.68
CA PRO A 627 6.35 -8.22 -1.88
C PRO A 627 6.94 -6.79 -1.91
N GLY A 628 6.11 -5.75 -2.04
CA GLY A 628 6.55 -4.36 -2.06
C GLY A 628 5.40 -3.36 -2.10
N THR A 629 5.74 -2.08 -2.20
CA THR A 629 4.82 -0.95 -2.35
C THR A 629 5.44 0.11 -3.27
N SER A 630 4.66 1.08 -3.76
CA SER A 630 5.19 2.19 -4.55
C SER A 630 4.79 3.56 -3.99
N ARG A 631 5.54 4.60 -4.39
CA ARG A 631 5.25 6.01 -4.12
C ARG A 631 5.45 6.82 -5.40
N TRP A 632 4.59 7.80 -5.62
CA TRP A 632 4.75 8.76 -6.71
C TRP A 632 5.78 9.82 -6.34
N ILE A 633 6.74 10.05 -7.22
CA ILE A 633 7.75 11.11 -7.13
C ILE A 633 7.33 12.19 -8.13
N PRO A 634 6.70 13.30 -7.68
CA PRO A 634 6.20 14.35 -8.58
C PRO A 634 7.31 15.31 -9.06
N GLU A 635 8.33 15.50 -8.23
CA GLU A 635 9.38 16.51 -8.37
C GLU A 635 10.75 15.83 -8.61
N ASP A 636 11.67 16.52 -9.28
CA ASP A 636 13.04 16.04 -9.46
C ASP A 636 13.75 15.89 -8.10
N THR A 637 14.48 14.78 -7.91
CA THR A 637 15.07 14.39 -6.62
C THR A 637 16.38 13.61 -6.81
N VAL A 638 17.07 13.23 -5.73
CA VAL A 638 18.30 12.43 -5.77
C VAL A 638 18.19 11.23 -4.84
N ILE A 639 18.42 10.01 -5.35
CA ILE A 639 18.37 8.76 -4.57
C ILE A 639 19.67 7.98 -4.81
N GLU A 640 20.39 7.59 -3.75
CA GLU A 640 21.73 6.98 -3.82
C GLU A 640 22.74 7.78 -4.67
N GLY A 641 22.60 9.11 -4.72
CA GLY A 641 23.42 10.01 -5.55
C GLY A 641 22.99 10.10 -7.02
N ILE A 642 21.97 9.35 -7.44
CA ILE A 642 21.43 9.35 -8.81
C ILE A 642 20.31 10.37 -8.93
N HIS A 643 20.38 11.26 -9.93
CA HIS A 643 19.31 12.20 -10.23
C HIS A 643 18.08 11.47 -10.80
N ILE A 644 16.94 11.61 -10.13
CA ILE A 644 15.66 11.01 -10.51
C ILE A 644 14.71 12.13 -10.97
N PRO A 645 14.41 12.24 -12.28
CA PRO A 645 13.44 13.20 -12.75
C PRO A 645 12.03 12.91 -12.24
N GLY A 646 11.27 13.95 -11.90
CA GLY A 646 9.89 13.87 -11.44
C GLY A 646 8.93 13.33 -12.49
N GLY A 647 7.76 12.90 -12.02
CA GLY A 647 6.74 12.22 -12.82
C GLY A 647 6.98 10.71 -12.95
N ILE A 648 7.51 10.06 -11.90
CA ILE A 648 7.84 8.63 -11.88
C ILE A 648 7.29 7.92 -10.64
N SER A 649 7.01 6.62 -10.76
CA SER A 649 6.67 5.76 -9.62
C SER A 649 7.91 5.00 -9.14
N ALA A 650 8.26 5.18 -7.86
CA ALA A 650 9.33 4.45 -7.19
C ALA A 650 8.77 3.28 -6.38
N THR A 651 9.29 2.07 -6.62
CA THR A 651 8.86 0.81 -6.04
C THR A 651 9.88 0.32 -5.02
N PHE A 652 9.44 0.16 -3.78
CA PHE A 652 10.22 -0.27 -2.63
C PHE A 652 9.84 -1.71 -2.30
N ASN A 653 10.80 -2.64 -2.33
CA ASN A 653 10.51 -4.07 -2.38
C ASN A 653 11.15 -4.84 -1.21
N THR A 654 10.31 -5.29 -0.28
CA THR A 654 10.76 -6.03 0.91
C THR A 654 11.11 -7.49 0.61
N TYR A 655 10.65 -8.06 -0.51
CA TYR A 655 11.07 -9.40 -0.97
C TYR A 655 12.54 -9.41 -1.40
N ILE A 656 12.96 -8.38 -2.15
CA ILE A 656 14.34 -8.14 -2.57
C ILE A 656 15.21 -7.78 -1.38
N MET A 657 14.85 -6.74 -0.62
CA MET A 657 15.67 -6.29 0.52
C MET A 657 15.76 -7.35 1.63
N GLY A 658 14.72 -8.18 1.79
CA GLY A 658 14.72 -9.35 2.66
C GLY A 658 15.69 -10.46 2.21
N ARG A 659 16.13 -10.49 0.94
CA ARG A 659 17.00 -11.51 0.34
C ARG A 659 18.45 -11.08 0.12
N MET A 660 18.79 -9.81 0.32
CA MET A 660 20.15 -9.31 0.08
C MET A 660 21.08 -9.65 1.26
N GLU A 661 22.21 -10.32 0.98
CA GLU A 661 23.28 -10.63 1.97
C GLU A 661 23.75 -9.37 2.72
N LYS A 662 23.76 -8.21 2.04
CA LYS A 662 24.06 -6.87 2.58
C LYS A 662 23.19 -6.50 3.80
N PHE A 663 21.98 -7.04 3.91
CA PHE A 663 21.01 -6.72 4.96
C PHE A 663 20.69 -7.92 5.87
N PHE A 664 20.76 -9.15 5.33
CA PHE A 664 20.51 -10.38 6.08
C PHE A 664 21.54 -11.43 5.71
N LYS A 665 22.47 -11.73 6.63
CA LYS A 665 23.48 -12.79 6.45
C LYS A 665 22.83 -14.14 6.16
N ASP A 666 23.37 -14.93 5.23
CA ASP A 666 22.80 -16.23 4.82
C ASP A 666 21.28 -16.10 4.49
N PRO A 667 20.86 -15.22 3.55
CA PRO A 667 19.50 -14.68 3.48
C PRO A 667 18.43 -15.74 3.17
N LEU A 668 18.80 -16.83 2.48
CA LEU A 668 17.87 -17.91 2.16
C LEU A 668 17.72 -18.95 3.29
N LYS A 669 18.52 -18.86 4.36
CA LYS A 669 18.32 -19.64 5.59
C LYS A 669 17.16 -19.05 6.39
N PHE A 670 16.14 -19.87 6.65
CA PHE A 670 15.09 -19.57 7.63
C PHE A 670 15.68 -19.66 9.04
N ASP A 671 15.77 -18.52 9.72
CA ASP A 671 16.39 -18.35 11.03
C ASP A 671 15.58 -17.34 11.88
N PRO A 672 14.68 -17.82 12.76
CA PRO A 672 13.85 -16.96 13.61
C PRO A 672 14.65 -16.05 14.54
N GLU A 673 15.85 -16.45 14.95
CA GLU A 673 16.65 -15.73 15.95
C GLU A 673 17.07 -14.33 15.44
N ARG A 674 17.00 -14.08 14.12
CA ARG A 674 17.11 -12.73 13.50
C ARG A 674 16.13 -11.71 14.08
N PHE A 675 15.02 -12.17 14.64
CA PHE A 675 13.95 -11.35 15.21
C PHE A 675 13.82 -11.48 16.73
N HIS A 676 14.80 -12.10 17.39
CA HIS A 676 14.93 -12.13 18.85
C HIS A 676 14.88 -10.70 19.42
N PRO A 677 14.32 -10.46 20.62
CA PRO A 677 14.21 -9.11 21.19
C PRO A 677 15.53 -8.33 21.25
N ASP A 678 16.64 -9.02 21.53
CA ASP A 678 18.00 -8.47 21.62
C ASP A 678 18.75 -8.43 20.27
N ALA A 679 18.16 -8.95 19.18
CA ALA A 679 18.81 -8.93 17.87
C ALA A 679 18.85 -7.50 17.28
N PRO A 680 19.90 -7.13 16.53
CA PRO A 680 19.95 -5.86 15.82
C PRO A 680 18.75 -5.71 14.87
N LYS A 681 17.89 -4.71 15.13
CA LYS A 681 16.69 -4.47 14.33
C LYS A 681 17.06 -4.14 12.88
N PRO A 682 16.46 -4.79 11.87
CA PRO A 682 16.77 -4.51 10.47
C PRO A 682 16.45 -3.05 10.11
N TYR A 683 17.48 -2.25 9.78
CA TYR A 683 17.33 -0.83 9.47
C TYR A 683 16.64 -0.66 8.11
N TYR A 684 15.33 -0.37 8.13
CA TYR A 684 14.49 -0.07 6.95
C TYR A 684 14.56 -1.10 5.79
N CYS A 685 15.00 -2.32 6.05
CA CYS A 685 15.09 -3.43 5.09
C CYS A 685 14.09 -4.58 5.35
N TYR A 686 13.23 -4.45 6.37
CA TYR A 686 12.11 -5.35 6.67
C TYR A 686 10.83 -4.53 6.81
N PHE A 687 9.90 -4.64 5.86
CA PHE A 687 8.64 -3.87 5.85
C PHE A 687 7.47 -4.62 5.17
N PRO A 688 7.15 -5.87 5.57
CA PRO A 688 6.02 -6.64 4.99
C PRO A 688 4.65 -5.99 5.19
N PHE A 689 4.49 -5.16 6.23
CA PHE A 689 3.29 -4.36 6.47
C PHE A 689 3.41 -2.90 5.98
N THR A 690 4.41 -2.63 5.12
CA THR A 690 4.93 -1.29 4.76
C THR A 690 5.17 -0.39 5.99
N LEU A 691 5.33 0.93 5.80
CA LEU A 691 5.75 1.88 6.82
C LEU A 691 4.99 3.22 6.70
N GLY A 692 5.12 4.05 7.76
CA GLY A 692 4.57 5.40 7.82
C GLY A 692 3.05 5.49 7.75
N HIS A 693 2.55 6.63 7.27
CA HIS A 693 1.12 6.95 7.12
C HIS A 693 0.33 5.98 6.23
N ARG A 694 1.03 5.20 5.39
CA ARG A 694 0.47 4.19 4.48
C ARG A 694 0.69 2.75 4.94
N SER A 695 1.17 2.53 6.18
CA SER A 695 1.26 1.22 6.85
C SER A 695 -0.04 0.41 6.77
N CYS A 696 0.08 -0.92 6.83
CA CYS A 696 -1.06 -1.83 6.83
C CYS A 696 -1.94 -1.59 8.07
N LEU A 697 -3.19 -1.17 7.83
CA LEU A 697 -4.18 -0.93 8.87
C LEU A 697 -4.46 -2.22 9.66
N GLY A 698 -4.59 -3.35 8.96
CA GLY A 698 -4.80 -4.68 9.56
C GLY A 698 -3.57 -5.34 10.18
N GLN A 699 -2.42 -4.65 10.34
CA GLN A 699 -1.20 -5.28 10.86
C GLN A 699 -1.42 -5.95 12.23
N THR A 700 -2.08 -5.27 13.17
CA THR A 700 -2.35 -5.82 14.50
C THR A 700 -3.32 -7.01 14.43
N PHE A 701 -4.36 -6.91 13.60
CA PHE A 701 -5.35 -7.96 13.36
C PHE A 701 -4.68 -9.23 12.82
N SER A 702 -3.95 -9.12 11.72
CA SER A 702 -3.26 -10.23 11.05
C SER A 702 -2.23 -10.90 11.98
N GLN A 703 -1.52 -10.11 12.81
CA GLN A 703 -0.59 -10.67 13.80
C GLN A 703 -1.26 -11.36 14.99
N MET A 704 -2.51 -11.02 15.34
CA MET A 704 -3.29 -11.71 16.37
C MET A 704 -3.91 -12.99 15.79
N GLU A 705 -4.59 -12.88 14.66
CA GLU A 705 -5.16 -13.98 13.86
C GLU A 705 -4.12 -15.07 13.58
N ALA A 706 -2.97 -14.70 12.99
CA ALA A 706 -1.92 -15.67 12.64
C ALA A 706 -1.32 -16.38 13.87
N LYS A 707 -1.30 -15.71 15.04
CA LYS A 707 -0.87 -16.35 16.30
C LYS A 707 -1.91 -17.33 16.83
N VAL A 708 -3.19 -16.95 16.88
CA VAL A 708 -4.26 -17.83 17.38
C VAL A 708 -4.33 -19.10 16.53
N VAL A 709 -4.35 -18.95 15.19
CA VAL A 709 -4.40 -20.07 14.26
C VAL A 709 -3.15 -20.95 14.38
N MET A 710 -1.94 -20.39 14.30
CA MET A 710 -0.72 -21.22 14.42
C MET A 710 -0.58 -21.88 15.79
N ALA A 711 -0.96 -21.22 16.88
CA ALA A 711 -0.86 -21.79 18.23
C ALA A 711 -1.81 -22.98 18.40
N LYS A 712 -3.09 -22.86 18.02
CA LYS A 712 -4.03 -24.01 18.04
C LYS A 712 -3.54 -25.15 17.11
N LEU A 713 -3.03 -24.83 15.91
CA LEU A 713 -2.44 -25.83 14.99
C LEU A 713 -1.24 -26.58 15.60
N LEU A 714 -0.31 -25.87 16.25
CA LEU A 714 0.90 -26.44 16.88
C LEU A 714 0.60 -27.19 18.19
N GLN A 715 -0.46 -26.77 18.91
CA GLN A 715 -0.99 -27.45 20.08
C GLN A 715 -1.49 -28.85 19.72
N ARG A 716 -2.29 -28.97 18.63
CA ARG A 716 -3.07 -30.19 18.35
C ARG A 716 -2.50 -31.13 17.29
N PHE A 717 -1.65 -30.66 16.36
CA PHE A 717 -1.34 -31.44 15.16
C PHE A 717 0.15 -31.64 14.85
N GLU A 718 0.40 -32.63 14.00
CA GLU A 718 1.62 -32.82 13.22
C GLU A 718 1.29 -32.69 11.73
N PHE A 719 2.10 -31.94 10.98
CA PHE A 719 1.92 -31.72 9.54
C PHE A 719 3.06 -32.39 8.76
N LEU A 720 2.73 -33.32 7.88
CA LEU A 720 3.68 -33.97 6.98
C LEU A 720 3.30 -33.62 5.53
N LEU A 721 4.19 -32.89 4.84
CA LEU A 721 3.95 -32.48 3.45
C LEU A 721 3.87 -33.71 2.54
N VAL A 722 2.82 -33.82 1.72
CA VAL A 722 2.66 -34.93 0.77
C VAL A 722 3.81 -34.90 -0.27
N PRO A 723 4.51 -36.03 -0.52
CA PRO A 723 5.65 -36.08 -1.43
C PRO A 723 5.37 -35.54 -2.84
N GLY A 724 6.39 -34.94 -3.46
CA GLY A 724 6.33 -34.41 -4.83
C GLY A 724 5.99 -32.92 -4.95
N GLN A 725 5.50 -32.29 -3.89
CA GLN A 725 5.30 -30.83 -3.84
C GLN A 725 6.63 -30.06 -3.81
N THR A 726 6.60 -28.81 -4.29
CA THR A 726 7.76 -27.92 -4.34
C THR A 726 7.59 -26.71 -3.42
N PHE A 727 8.67 -26.30 -2.75
CA PHE A 727 8.76 -25.07 -1.94
C PHE A 727 8.81 -23.80 -2.81
N LYS A 728 8.14 -23.82 -3.98
CA LYS A 728 8.12 -22.72 -4.93
C LYS A 728 6.97 -21.77 -4.63
N ILE A 729 7.22 -20.50 -4.90
CA ILE A 729 6.24 -19.43 -4.80
C ILE A 729 5.50 -19.32 -6.14
N MET A 730 4.23 -18.90 -6.08
CA MET A 730 3.45 -18.37 -7.19
C MET A 730 3.05 -16.94 -6.84
N ASP A 731 3.12 -16.04 -7.81
CA ASP A 731 2.59 -14.69 -7.73
C ASP A 731 1.22 -14.62 -8.42
N THR A 732 0.17 -14.20 -7.70
CA THR A 732 -1.17 -13.91 -8.25
C THR A 732 -1.68 -12.52 -7.84
N GLY A 733 -0.76 -11.59 -7.54
CA GLY A 733 -1.05 -10.28 -6.92
C GLY A 733 -0.75 -10.25 -5.43
N THR A 734 -0.82 -11.41 -4.79
CA THR A 734 -0.04 -11.71 -3.59
C THR A 734 0.86 -12.93 -3.86
N LEU A 735 1.93 -13.08 -3.09
CA LEU A 735 2.75 -14.29 -3.11
C LEU A 735 2.05 -15.39 -2.31
N ARG A 736 2.02 -16.61 -2.88
CA ARG A 736 1.44 -17.81 -2.25
C ARG A 736 2.26 -19.08 -2.53
N PRO A 737 2.14 -20.14 -1.71
CA PRO A 737 2.71 -21.44 -2.04
C PRO A 737 2.14 -21.96 -3.36
N ARG A 738 3.01 -22.40 -4.28
CA ARG A 738 2.59 -22.78 -5.64
C ARG A 738 1.67 -24.01 -5.65
N ASP A 739 2.00 -25.00 -4.83
CA ASP A 739 1.45 -26.36 -4.93
C ASP A 739 0.42 -26.69 -3.80
N GLY A 740 -0.13 -25.67 -3.12
CA GLY A 740 -1.28 -25.80 -2.20
C GLY A 740 -0.99 -26.27 -0.76
N VAL A 741 0.23 -26.67 -0.43
CA VAL A 741 0.62 -27.13 0.93
C VAL A 741 -0.26 -28.30 1.40
N VAL A 742 -0.38 -29.32 0.55
CA VAL A 742 -1.13 -30.53 0.87
C VAL A 742 -0.38 -31.33 1.93
N CYS A 743 -1.01 -31.55 3.08
CA CYS A 743 -0.40 -32.27 4.21
C CYS A 743 -1.22 -33.50 4.57
N THR A 744 -0.54 -34.59 4.96
CA THR A 744 -1.12 -35.56 5.88
C THR A 744 -1.08 -34.94 7.27
N VAL A 745 -2.25 -34.81 7.89
CA VAL A 745 -2.41 -34.27 9.25
C VAL A 745 -2.52 -35.44 10.23
N LYS A 746 -1.95 -35.28 11.43
CA LYS A 746 -2.05 -36.25 12.53
C LYS A 746 -2.31 -35.54 13.85
N SER A 747 -3.14 -36.11 14.71
CA SER A 747 -3.30 -35.63 16.08
C SER A 747 -2.00 -35.81 16.84
N ARG A 748 -1.56 -34.75 17.53
CA ARG A 748 -0.34 -34.72 18.31
C ARG A 748 -0.57 -35.47 19.62
N VAL A 749 0.19 -36.55 19.85
CA VAL A 749 0.18 -37.25 21.14
C VAL A 749 0.88 -36.38 22.18
N THR A 750 0.08 -35.73 23.03
CA THR A 750 0.57 -35.01 24.21
C THR A 750 0.91 -36.02 25.31
N ASN A 751 2.20 -36.21 25.58
CA ASN A 751 2.66 -36.91 26.78
C ASN A 751 2.43 -36.02 28.01
N CYS A 752 1.17 -35.86 28.42
CA CYS A 752 0.79 -35.17 29.63
C CYS A 752 1.49 -35.82 30.82
N LYS A 753 2.41 -35.08 31.46
CA LYS A 753 2.86 -35.42 32.81
C LYS A 753 1.67 -35.25 33.74
N GLY A 754 1.03 -36.36 34.10
CA GLY A 754 -0.10 -36.35 35.01
C GLY A 754 0.33 -35.85 36.39
N ASN A 755 -0.16 -34.68 36.78
CA ASN A 755 -0.22 -34.30 38.18
C ASN A 755 -1.42 -35.03 38.81
N THR A 756 -1.14 -36.22 39.35
CA THR A 756 -1.95 -36.88 40.39
C THR A 756 -1.59 -36.33 41.76
#